data_AF-A0A7D7U1V0-F1
#
_entry.id   AF-A0A7D7U1V0-F1
#
_cell.length_a   1.000
_cell.length_b   1.000
_cell.length_c   1.000
_cell.angle_alpha   90.00
_cell.angle_beta   90.00
_cell.angle_gamma   90.00
#
_symmetry.space_group_name_H-M   'P 1'
#
loop_
_entity.id
_entity.type
_entity.pdbx_description
1 polymer ?
#
loop_
_entity_poly.entity_id
_entity_poly.type
_entity_poly.pdbx_seq_one_letter_code
_entity_poly.pdbx_strand_id
1 'polypeptide(L)'
;MKRKNILKFVSLLGIGSFVMLAAASCSQATNPTQNPSSRTQPGGSAMMDPAATELAAAKTALSTLIDSKNLNTQMYVDYAKIQDTLVKAYNAAQVVLANSSSTTQELKDAKTKLDSAISAASKAKTDFDTTNSELVNQYNGLKKALEQEKSLLDGLMAENYSAIRTNLNNLYTKAKEIVTPTLDPLMGSIPEVKNVTDLNKDLSNAIMRNDAWKTNADNFANKFVKQALVKDQLMGVTDNNMEQPGNYSFVGYSVDVGTNPNSATTAGTQDSQNSNSTTARPNWSFAQRKVWTNNTTPLKLSEPAEGEKATPYPTDVSWIYNLSGTGAKYTLSFRYFGASSTAYLYFPYKLVRTGDSVALQYKLNDQDVKAIDFKTENTATTVTPSSQTSTVAPAAQAEPDAEESEVSPSSKTPAKETSPTPTMIDTPTVGDIKVAKIQLSNLKFGLNTIEFSVPTQEGDAMSKVAPMIGNMYLTSSDSEDNKNKIYDDLFGSSSTKEDNKSTIIVDLLKGYSLGTNYSMIFYQLPSSDMKNDMPISNPTYFVGLIGGIQERFPMSDTQHMFTNLNRSPSENNQMRTFTIYVNAPQAGEYYISGSYLNGDNTTNGVNTNKKRYLKFSTSEGTGTTDMNNSVQFEATSLMNWDKVGTFDTKTTTLSNGETTVTDSSTSMKKTLKLEKGLNKVILSGMNNDDTPYVGNLTFTLETVVNSGSNNREASAK
;
A
#
# COMPACT_ATOMS: atom_id res chain seq x y z
N MET A 1 -49.71 -22.04 12.72
CA MET A 1 -48.98 -22.13 11.43
C MET A 1 -47.81 -23.10 11.59
N LYS A 2 -47.67 -24.02 10.62
CA LYS A 2 -46.83 -25.23 10.67
C LYS A 2 -45.33 -24.90 10.80
N ARG A 3 -44.65 -25.52 11.77
CA ARG A 3 -43.19 -25.51 11.91
C ARG A 3 -42.58 -26.39 10.81
N LYS A 4 -41.73 -25.81 9.96
CA LYS A 4 -40.89 -26.56 9.01
C LYS A 4 -39.60 -26.96 9.72
N ASN A 5 -39.45 -28.25 10.00
CA ASN A 5 -38.16 -28.83 10.38
C ASN A 5 -37.30 -28.94 9.11
N ILE A 6 -36.25 -28.14 9.02
CA ILE A 6 -35.16 -28.34 8.05
C ILE A 6 -34.17 -29.33 8.67
N LEU A 7 -34.17 -30.54 8.13
CA LEU A 7 -33.19 -31.58 8.44
C LEU A 7 -31.89 -31.22 7.70
N LYS A 8 -30.86 -30.79 8.44
CA LYS A 8 -29.52 -30.58 7.89
C LYS A 8 -28.81 -31.94 7.83
N PHE A 9 -28.52 -32.41 6.63
CA PHE A 9 -27.54 -33.49 6.42
C PHE A 9 -26.15 -32.94 6.73
N VAL A 10 -25.63 -33.27 7.91
CA VAL A 10 -24.21 -33.10 8.23
C VAL A 10 -23.51 -34.33 7.66
N SER A 11 -22.74 -34.12 6.60
CA SER A 11 -21.75 -35.06 6.09
C SER A 11 -20.74 -35.37 7.19
N LEU A 12 -20.87 -36.54 7.81
CA LEU A 12 -19.93 -37.07 8.78
C LEU A 12 -18.70 -37.61 8.03
N LEU A 13 -17.78 -36.72 7.68
CA LEU A 13 -16.40 -37.12 7.37
C LEU A 13 -15.77 -37.55 8.70
N GLY A 14 -15.80 -38.87 8.93
CA GLY A 14 -15.30 -39.51 10.13
C GLY A 14 -13.79 -39.33 10.28
N ILE A 15 -13.44 -38.53 11.28
CA ILE A 15 -12.12 -38.46 11.89
C ILE A 15 -11.84 -39.83 12.53
N GLY A 16 -10.68 -40.40 12.21
CA GLY A 16 -10.21 -41.65 12.78
C GLY A 16 -8.69 -41.72 12.76
N SER A 17 -8.02 -40.79 13.45
CA SER A 17 -6.61 -40.95 13.82
C SER A 17 -6.48 -42.11 14.81
N PHE A 18 -6.21 -43.30 14.31
CA PHE A 18 -5.70 -44.39 15.12
C PHE A 18 -4.17 -44.37 15.05
N VAL A 19 -3.54 -43.88 16.12
CA VAL A 19 -2.14 -44.16 16.42
C VAL A 19 -2.07 -45.65 16.77
N MET A 20 -1.58 -46.47 15.84
CA MET A 20 -1.18 -47.85 16.16
C MET A 20 0.22 -47.84 16.75
N LEU A 21 0.29 -48.19 18.04
CA LEU A 21 1.49 -48.68 18.68
C LEU A 21 1.85 -50.03 18.05
N ALA A 22 3.07 -50.16 17.53
CA ALA A 22 3.55 -51.37 16.87
C ALA A 22 3.48 -52.58 17.83
N ALA A 23 2.69 -53.59 17.49
CA ALA A 23 2.82 -54.92 18.07
C ALA A 23 3.87 -55.69 17.26
N ALA A 24 5.10 -55.71 17.78
CA ALA A 24 6.13 -56.63 17.33
C ALA A 24 5.70 -58.07 17.62
N SER A 25 5.95 -58.95 16.64
CA SER A 25 5.80 -60.39 16.72
C SER A 25 6.52 -60.99 17.93
N CYS A 26 5.87 -61.89 18.67
CA CYS A 26 6.54 -63.00 19.34
C CYS A 26 5.54 -64.13 19.62
N SER A 27 5.75 -65.23 18.93
CA SER A 27 5.20 -66.55 19.18
C SER A 27 5.73 -67.13 20.49
N GLN A 28 4.84 -67.53 21.42
CA GLN A 28 4.93 -68.75 22.23
C GLN A 28 3.72 -68.83 23.17
N ALA A 29 2.82 -69.79 22.90
CA ALA A 29 1.79 -70.19 23.85
C ALA A 29 2.38 -71.29 24.76
N THR A 30 2.52 -70.98 26.05
CA THR A 30 2.80 -71.97 27.10
C THR A 30 1.54 -72.74 27.45
N ASN A 31 1.66 -74.07 27.49
CA ASN A 31 0.70 -75.01 28.07
C ASN A 31 0.43 -74.67 29.55
N PRO A 32 -0.77 -75.01 30.09
CA PRO A 32 -0.78 -75.62 31.41
C PRO A 32 -1.60 -76.92 31.49
N THR A 33 -1.07 -77.79 32.33
CA THR A 33 -1.42 -79.17 32.66
C THR A 33 -2.72 -79.32 33.46
N GLN A 34 -3.29 -80.53 33.35
CA GLN A 34 -4.47 -81.15 33.98
C GLN A 34 -4.58 -81.04 35.52
N ASN A 35 -5.81 -81.10 36.08
CA ASN A 35 -6.34 -82.24 36.87
C ASN A 35 -7.86 -82.08 37.23
N PRO A 36 -8.59 -83.07 37.82
CA PRO A 36 -9.93 -83.45 37.37
C PRO A 36 -11.01 -83.27 38.45
N SER A 37 -12.29 -83.46 38.11
CA SER A 37 -13.33 -83.87 39.07
C SER A 37 -14.52 -84.49 38.34
N SER A 38 -14.79 -85.75 38.68
CA SER A 38 -15.92 -86.57 38.22
C SER A 38 -17.20 -86.27 39.00
N ARG A 39 -18.37 -86.20 38.33
CA ARG A 39 -19.60 -86.85 38.82
C ARG A 39 -20.64 -87.05 37.70
N THR A 40 -21.31 -88.18 37.83
CA THR A 40 -22.21 -88.97 36.97
C THR A 40 -23.44 -88.29 36.33
N GLN A 41 -23.74 -88.79 35.12
CA GLN A 41 -24.94 -88.69 34.28
C GLN A 41 -26.28 -88.97 35.00
N PRO A 42 -27.44 -88.54 34.43
CA PRO A 42 -28.18 -89.45 33.53
C PRO A 42 -28.86 -88.78 32.31
N GLY A 43 -28.74 -89.46 31.16
CA GLY A 43 -29.85 -89.75 30.25
C GLY A 43 -30.59 -88.58 29.58
N GLY A 44 -30.19 -88.29 28.34
CA GLY A 44 -30.93 -87.41 27.43
C GLY A 44 -30.23 -87.35 26.08
N SER A 45 -30.23 -88.47 25.37
CA SER A 45 -29.61 -88.63 24.05
C SER A 45 -30.29 -87.73 23.01
N ALA A 46 -29.87 -86.48 22.93
CA ALA A 46 -29.71 -85.82 21.65
C ALA A 46 -28.22 -85.96 21.31
N MET A 47 -27.85 -87.08 20.68
CA MET A 47 -26.58 -87.16 19.96
C MET A 47 -26.64 -86.06 18.90
N MET A 48 -26.15 -84.86 19.23
CA MET A 48 -25.74 -83.92 18.19
C MET A 48 -24.65 -84.63 17.43
N ASP A 49 -24.96 -84.97 16.18
CA ASP A 49 -24.00 -85.50 15.23
C ASP A 49 -22.72 -84.64 15.30
N PRO A 50 -21.53 -85.23 15.57
CA PRO A 50 -20.26 -84.50 15.57
C PRO A 50 -20.07 -83.66 14.31
N ALA A 51 -20.55 -84.14 13.15
CA ALA A 51 -20.50 -83.41 11.89
C ALA A 51 -21.41 -82.16 11.90
N ALA A 52 -22.59 -82.23 12.52
CA ALA A 52 -23.50 -81.09 12.66
C ALA A 52 -22.93 -80.01 13.60
N THR A 53 -22.25 -80.44 14.67
CA THR A 53 -21.57 -79.51 15.60
C THR A 53 -20.40 -78.81 14.90
N GLU A 54 -19.61 -79.55 14.12
CA GLU A 54 -18.49 -79.01 13.37
C GLU A 54 -18.94 -78.06 12.25
N LEU A 55 -20.04 -78.38 11.56
CA LEU A 55 -20.66 -77.51 10.56
C LEU A 55 -21.13 -76.19 11.19
N ALA A 56 -21.79 -76.24 12.35
CA ALA A 56 -22.23 -75.06 13.07
C ALA A 56 -21.04 -74.19 13.52
N ALA A 57 -19.97 -74.80 14.03
CA ALA A 57 -18.75 -74.10 14.39
C ALA A 57 -18.08 -73.42 13.18
N ALA A 58 -18.01 -74.10 12.02
CA ALA A 58 -17.47 -73.55 10.79
C ALA A 58 -18.30 -72.36 10.27
N LYS A 59 -19.64 -72.43 10.34
CA LYS A 59 -20.53 -71.30 10.00
C LYS A 59 -20.30 -70.10 10.91
N THR A 60 -20.23 -70.32 12.24
CA THR A 60 -19.98 -69.25 13.21
C THR A 60 -18.62 -68.58 12.96
N ALA A 61 -17.56 -69.36 12.77
CA ALA A 61 -16.22 -68.83 12.55
C ALA A 61 -16.12 -67.99 11.26
N LEU A 62 -16.76 -68.44 10.17
CA LEU A 62 -16.81 -67.67 8.93
C LEU A 62 -17.67 -66.40 9.08
N SER A 63 -18.81 -66.49 9.76
CA SER A 63 -19.67 -65.34 10.05
C SER A 63 -18.94 -64.26 10.83
N THR A 64 -18.27 -64.62 11.93
CA THR A 64 -17.48 -63.67 12.74
C THR A 64 -16.40 -62.97 11.91
N LEU A 65 -15.76 -63.69 10.99
CA LEU A 65 -14.76 -63.10 10.10
C LEU A 65 -15.42 -62.13 9.11
N ILE A 66 -16.57 -62.47 8.53
CA ILE A 66 -17.33 -61.58 7.64
C ILE A 66 -17.81 -60.32 8.37
N ASP A 67 -18.22 -60.43 9.64
CA ASP A 67 -18.67 -59.30 10.45
C ASP A 67 -17.57 -58.22 10.64
N SER A 68 -16.30 -58.59 10.48
CA SER A 68 -15.16 -57.64 10.51
C SER A 68 -15.01 -56.78 9.24
N LYS A 69 -15.80 -57.02 8.19
CA LYS A 69 -15.65 -56.39 6.86
C LYS A 69 -15.49 -54.88 6.92
N ASN A 70 -16.36 -54.17 7.66
CA ASN A 70 -16.33 -52.71 7.71
C ASN A 70 -15.02 -52.19 8.34
N LEU A 71 -14.59 -52.80 9.46
CA LEU A 71 -13.35 -52.42 10.13
C LEU A 71 -12.14 -52.63 9.21
N ASN A 72 -12.06 -53.80 8.57
CA ASN A 72 -10.92 -54.14 7.73
C ASN A 72 -10.89 -53.33 6.43
N THR A 73 -12.02 -53.11 5.78
CA THR A 73 -12.07 -52.35 4.52
C THR A 73 -11.87 -50.84 4.72
N GLN A 74 -12.24 -50.29 5.88
CA GLN A 74 -12.05 -48.87 6.21
C GLN A 74 -10.56 -48.47 6.26
N MET A 75 -9.67 -49.41 6.60
CA MET A 75 -8.22 -49.18 6.65
C MET A 75 -7.59 -48.91 5.26
N TYR A 76 -8.29 -49.25 4.19
CA TYR A 76 -7.81 -49.16 2.81
C TYR A 76 -8.58 -48.13 1.98
N VAL A 77 -9.28 -47.18 2.62
CA VAL A 77 -10.08 -46.16 1.91
C VAL A 77 -9.25 -45.31 0.94
N ASP A 78 -7.97 -45.09 1.22
CA ASP A 78 -7.03 -44.41 0.32
C ASP A 78 -6.31 -45.37 -0.66
N TYR A 79 -6.65 -46.66 -0.67
CA TYR A 79 -6.01 -47.68 -1.51
C TYR A 79 -7.09 -48.48 -2.24
N ALA A 80 -7.81 -47.81 -3.13
CA ALA A 80 -9.04 -48.34 -3.74
C ALA A 80 -8.84 -49.73 -4.38
N LYS A 81 -7.69 -50.00 -5.01
CA LYS A 81 -7.37 -51.31 -5.60
C LYS A 81 -7.20 -52.43 -4.56
N ILE A 82 -6.51 -52.14 -3.45
CA ILE A 82 -6.40 -53.08 -2.31
C ILE A 82 -7.78 -53.31 -1.69
N GLN A 83 -8.54 -52.24 -1.48
CA GLN A 83 -9.88 -52.29 -0.90
C GLN A 83 -10.84 -53.13 -1.75
N ASP A 84 -10.89 -52.94 -3.06
CA ASP A 84 -11.75 -53.70 -3.97
C ASP A 84 -11.42 -55.19 -3.98
N THR A 85 -10.13 -55.54 -4.00
CA THR A 85 -9.68 -56.94 -3.91
C THR A 85 -10.17 -57.58 -2.61
N LEU A 86 -10.06 -56.87 -1.49
CA LEU A 86 -10.54 -57.34 -0.19
C LEU A 86 -12.07 -57.46 -0.14
N VAL A 87 -12.81 -56.47 -0.68
CA VAL A 87 -14.27 -56.49 -0.76
C VAL A 87 -14.77 -57.68 -1.59
N LYS A 88 -14.11 -57.99 -2.72
CA LYS A 88 -14.43 -59.18 -3.54
C LYS A 88 -14.23 -60.49 -2.77
N ALA A 89 -13.17 -60.60 -1.96
CA ALA A 89 -12.94 -61.76 -1.11
C ALA A 89 -14.03 -61.91 -0.04
N TYR A 90 -14.43 -60.81 0.62
CA TYR A 90 -15.56 -60.82 1.55
C TYR A 90 -16.87 -61.24 0.88
N ASN A 91 -17.17 -60.72 -0.31
CA ASN A 91 -18.38 -61.08 -1.03
C ASN A 91 -18.37 -62.57 -1.41
N ALA A 92 -17.23 -63.11 -1.87
CA ALA A 92 -17.09 -64.53 -2.19
C ALA A 92 -17.32 -65.42 -0.95
N ALA A 93 -16.75 -65.05 0.21
CA ALA A 93 -16.98 -65.74 1.47
C ALA A 93 -18.45 -65.69 1.91
N GLN A 94 -19.12 -64.55 1.69
CA GLN A 94 -20.54 -64.37 2.00
C GLN A 94 -21.43 -65.27 1.13
N VAL A 95 -21.10 -65.48 -0.15
CA VAL A 95 -21.82 -66.43 -1.02
C VAL A 95 -21.72 -67.85 -0.46
N VAL A 96 -20.54 -68.28 0.00
CA VAL A 96 -20.37 -69.62 0.59
C VAL A 96 -21.16 -69.75 1.90
N LEU A 97 -21.14 -68.74 2.77
CA LEU A 97 -21.90 -68.76 4.02
C LEU A 97 -23.43 -68.80 3.80
N ALA A 98 -23.91 -68.08 2.79
CA ALA A 98 -25.34 -67.98 2.47
C ALA A 98 -25.90 -69.24 1.78
N ASN A 99 -25.06 -70.03 1.13
CA ASN A 99 -25.47 -71.28 0.51
C ASN A 99 -25.78 -72.34 1.59
N SER A 100 -27.06 -72.72 1.68
CA SER A 100 -27.54 -73.71 2.66
C SER A 100 -26.97 -75.11 2.43
N SER A 101 -26.48 -75.40 1.22
CA SER A 101 -25.84 -76.66 0.84
C SER A 101 -24.32 -76.70 1.07
N SER A 102 -23.70 -75.61 1.54
CA SER A 102 -22.27 -75.59 1.81
C SER A 102 -21.86 -76.61 2.89
N THR A 103 -20.87 -77.42 2.55
CA THR A 103 -20.25 -78.42 3.42
C THR A 103 -19.31 -77.76 4.45
N THR A 104 -18.99 -78.51 5.52
CA THR A 104 -18.02 -78.07 6.53
C THR A 104 -16.66 -77.71 5.91
N GLN A 105 -16.21 -78.45 4.90
CA GLN A 105 -14.94 -78.19 4.22
C GLN A 105 -15.01 -76.90 3.39
N GLU A 106 -16.09 -76.67 2.64
CA GLU A 106 -16.27 -75.43 1.85
C GLU A 106 -16.27 -74.18 2.75
N LEU A 107 -16.88 -74.26 3.93
CA LEU A 107 -16.88 -73.16 4.92
C LEU A 107 -15.48 -72.90 5.49
N LYS A 108 -14.73 -73.95 5.84
CA LYS A 108 -13.34 -73.84 6.32
C LYS A 108 -12.41 -73.29 5.24
N ASP A 109 -12.58 -73.72 4.00
CA ASP A 109 -11.81 -73.24 2.85
C ASP A 109 -12.12 -71.77 2.56
N ALA A 110 -13.40 -71.37 2.62
CA ALA A 110 -13.81 -69.97 2.47
C ALA A 110 -13.23 -69.08 3.57
N LYS A 111 -13.24 -69.55 4.84
CA LYS A 111 -12.61 -68.84 5.96
C LYS A 111 -11.11 -68.65 5.71
N THR A 112 -10.40 -69.73 5.36
CA THR A 112 -8.96 -69.71 5.12
C THR A 112 -8.60 -68.76 3.97
N LYS A 113 -9.39 -68.77 2.88
CA LYS A 113 -9.23 -67.83 1.76
C LYS A 113 -9.45 -66.38 2.18
N LEU A 114 -10.46 -66.10 3.00
CA LEU A 114 -10.72 -64.75 3.50
C LEU A 114 -9.63 -64.26 4.46
N ASP A 115 -9.16 -65.10 5.39
CA ASP A 115 -8.02 -64.79 6.27
C ASP A 115 -6.74 -64.46 5.46
N SER A 116 -6.50 -65.24 4.40
CA SER A 116 -5.37 -65.02 3.49
C SER A 116 -5.52 -63.69 2.73
N ALA A 117 -6.73 -63.35 2.27
CA ALA A 117 -6.99 -62.08 1.59
C ALA A 117 -6.82 -60.87 2.52
N ILE A 118 -7.25 -60.97 3.78
CA ILE A 118 -7.04 -59.94 4.81
C ILE A 118 -5.54 -59.73 5.05
N SER A 119 -4.78 -60.81 5.19
CA SER A 119 -3.33 -60.75 5.40
C SER A 119 -2.60 -60.17 4.17
N ALA A 120 -3.03 -60.56 2.97
CA ALA A 120 -2.49 -60.04 1.71
C ALA A 120 -2.75 -58.54 1.53
N ALA A 121 -3.94 -58.04 1.90
CA ALA A 121 -4.26 -56.62 1.86
C ALA A 121 -3.34 -55.80 2.80
N SER A 122 -3.10 -56.31 4.02
CA SER A 122 -2.21 -55.66 5.00
C SER A 122 -0.76 -55.60 4.49
N LYS A 123 -0.28 -56.70 3.91
CA LYS A 123 1.04 -56.74 3.28
C LYS A 123 1.14 -55.78 2.09
N ALA A 124 0.16 -55.80 1.19
CA ALA A 124 0.15 -54.93 0.01
C ALA A 124 0.21 -53.44 0.38
N LYS A 125 -0.52 -53.03 1.42
CA LYS A 125 -0.45 -51.65 1.94
C LYS A 125 0.95 -51.33 2.49
N THR A 126 1.51 -52.24 3.30
CA THR A 126 2.85 -52.05 3.88
C THR A 126 3.93 -51.93 2.79
N ASP A 127 3.86 -52.79 1.77
CA ASP A 127 4.77 -52.75 0.63
C ASP A 127 4.62 -51.45 -0.18
N PHE A 128 3.37 -51.02 -0.42
CA PHE A 128 3.07 -49.75 -1.10
C PHE A 128 3.66 -48.56 -0.34
N ASP A 129 3.39 -48.48 0.97
CA ASP A 129 3.82 -47.37 1.82
C ASP A 129 5.34 -47.29 1.93
N THR A 130 6.00 -48.45 2.03
CA THR A 130 7.46 -48.52 2.08
C THR A 130 8.08 -48.05 0.77
N THR A 131 7.48 -48.45 -0.36
CA THR A 131 7.96 -48.09 -1.70
C THR A 131 7.71 -46.62 -2.03
N ASN A 132 6.60 -46.05 -1.53
CA ASN A 132 6.12 -44.71 -1.89
C ASN A 132 6.05 -43.76 -0.68
N SER A 133 7.00 -43.88 0.26
CA SER A 133 6.95 -43.17 1.55
C SER A 133 6.80 -41.65 1.43
N GLU A 134 7.54 -41.02 0.52
CA GLU A 134 7.42 -39.58 0.23
C GLU A 134 6.00 -39.23 -0.26
N LEU A 135 5.45 -40.01 -1.19
CA LEU A 135 4.10 -39.79 -1.72
C LEU A 135 3.05 -39.87 -0.59
N VAL A 136 3.13 -40.91 0.23
CA VAL A 136 2.20 -41.13 1.35
C VAL A 136 2.26 -39.96 2.33
N ASN A 137 3.47 -39.50 2.68
CA ASN A 137 3.64 -38.35 3.57
C ASN A 137 3.02 -37.07 2.99
N GLN A 138 3.30 -36.76 1.72
CA GLN A 138 2.80 -35.55 1.06
C GLN A 138 1.28 -35.60 0.86
N TYR A 139 0.74 -36.76 0.48
CA TYR A 139 -0.70 -36.98 0.32
C TYR A 139 -1.45 -36.81 1.65
N ASN A 140 -0.92 -37.34 2.74
CA ASN A 140 -1.49 -37.16 4.07
C ASN A 140 -1.42 -35.69 4.53
N GLY A 141 -0.33 -34.98 4.19
CA GLY A 141 -0.23 -33.54 4.37
C GLY A 141 -1.34 -32.78 3.65
N LEU A 142 -1.59 -33.13 2.38
CA LEU A 142 -2.64 -32.53 1.56
C LEU A 142 -4.05 -32.79 2.12
N LYS A 143 -4.33 -34.01 2.59
CA LYS A 143 -5.60 -34.35 3.27
C LYS A 143 -5.80 -33.51 4.54
N LYS A 144 -4.76 -33.36 5.36
CA LYS A 144 -4.82 -32.52 6.55
C LYS A 144 -5.05 -31.05 6.22
N ALA A 145 -4.48 -30.54 5.12
CA ALA A 145 -4.74 -29.18 4.67
C ALA A 145 -6.20 -29.00 4.19
N LEU A 146 -6.78 -29.98 3.51
CA LEU A 146 -8.18 -29.98 3.07
C LEU A 146 -9.18 -29.86 4.24
N GLU A 147 -8.84 -30.35 5.43
CA GLU A 147 -9.67 -30.19 6.63
C GLU A 147 -9.89 -28.71 7.03
N GLN A 148 -8.98 -27.82 6.64
CA GLN A 148 -9.05 -26.39 6.96
C GLN A 148 -9.86 -25.57 5.97
N GLU A 149 -10.23 -26.14 4.82
CA GLU A 149 -10.88 -25.44 3.70
C GLU A 149 -12.07 -24.61 4.16
N LYS A 150 -13.01 -25.26 4.85
CA LYS A 150 -14.26 -24.62 5.27
C LYS A 150 -13.99 -23.42 6.16
N SER A 151 -13.19 -23.59 7.21
CA SER A 151 -12.91 -22.51 8.16
C SER A 151 -12.19 -21.33 7.51
N LEU A 152 -11.25 -21.59 6.59
CA LEU A 152 -10.51 -20.54 5.91
C LEU A 152 -11.36 -19.80 4.88
N LEU A 153 -12.13 -20.51 4.06
CA LEU A 153 -13.00 -19.88 3.07
C LEU A 153 -14.16 -19.11 3.72
N ASP A 154 -14.74 -19.62 4.82
CA ASP A 154 -15.77 -18.91 5.60
C ASP A 154 -15.21 -17.59 6.19
N GLY A 155 -13.92 -17.53 6.50
CA GLY A 155 -13.22 -16.32 6.95
C GLY A 155 -12.91 -15.29 5.85
N LEU A 156 -13.24 -15.57 4.58
CA LEU A 156 -12.91 -14.75 3.40
C LEU A 156 -14.16 -14.30 2.62
N MET A 157 -15.29 -14.14 3.32
CA MET A 157 -16.57 -13.78 2.71
C MET A 157 -16.65 -12.31 2.29
N ALA A 158 -15.91 -11.42 2.96
CA ALA A 158 -15.86 -9.99 2.61
C ALA A 158 -15.35 -9.76 1.18
N GLU A 159 -15.90 -8.74 0.51
CA GLU A 159 -15.61 -8.45 -0.91
C GLU A 159 -14.13 -8.18 -1.16
N ASN A 160 -13.47 -7.45 -0.24
CA ASN A 160 -12.04 -7.14 -0.27
C ASN A 160 -11.15 -8.39 -0.41
N TYR A 161 -11.62 -9.56 0.02
CA TYR A 161 -10.87 -10.81 0.03
C TYR A 161 -11.22 -11.74 -1.14
N SER A 162 -12.04 -11.30 -2.10
CA SER A 162 -12.53 -12.14 -3.20
C SER A 162 -11.40 -12.77 -4.04
N ALA A 163 -10.31 -12.04 -4.31
CA ALA A 163 -9.15 -12.58 -5.01
C ALA A 163 -8.41 -13.65 -4.17
N ILE A 164 -8.26 -13.42 -2.86
CA ILE A 164 -7.66 -14.39 -1.93
C ILE A 164 -8.50 -15.66 -1.88
N ARG A 165 -9.83 -15.52 -1.74
CA ARG A 165 -10.78 -16.61 -1.75
C ARG A 165 -10.71 -17.41 -3.05
N THR A 166 -10.65 -16.72 -4.19
CA THR A 166 -10.54 -17.37 -5.51
C THR A 166 -9.25 -18.19 -5.62
N ASN A 167 -8.11 -17.62 -5.21
CA ASN A 167 -6.83 -18.31 -5.21
C ASN A 167 -6.85 -19.56 -4.32
N LEU A 168 -7.31 -19.45 -3.07
CA LEU A 168 -7.42 -20.58 -2.14
C LEU A 168 -8.41 -21.64 -2.64
N ASN A 169 -9.56 -21.24 -3.14
CA ASN A 169 -10.55 -22.16 -3.70
C ASN A 169 -9.96 -22.97 -4.86
N ASN A 170 -9.20 -22.33 -5.76
CA ASN A 170 -8.51 -23.02 -6.85
C ASN A 170 -7.49 -24.05 -6.34
N LEU A 171 -6.73 -23.72 -5.28
CA LEU A 171 -5.78 -24.67 -4.67
C LEU A 171 -6.51 -25.84 -4.01
N TYR A 172 -7.61 -25.60 -3.29
CA TYR A 172 -8.43 -26.67 -2.70
C TYR A 172 -9.10 -27.55 -3.75
N THR A 173 -9.58 -26.99 -4.85
CA THR A 173 -10.13 -27.77 -5.98
C THR A 173 -9.07 -28.70 -6.56
N LYS A 174 -7.88 -28.19 -6.86
CA LYS A 174 -6.75 -29.02 -7.33
C LYS A 174 -6.38 -30.10 -6.31
N ALA A 175 -6.44 -29.78 -5.02
CA ALA A 175 -6.13 -30.75 -3.96
C ALA A 175 -7.15 -31.90 -3.94
N LYS A 176 -8.44 -31.57 -4.10
CA LYS A 176 -9.53 -32.56 -4.24
C LYS A 176 -9.37 -33.44 -5.46
N GLU A 177 -8.98 -32.88 -6.60
CA GLU A 177 -8.71 -33.63 -7.83
C GLU A 177 -7.60 -34.68 -7.64
N ILE A 178 -6.60 -34.38 -6.81
CA ILE A 178 -5.52 -35.33 -6.45
C ILE A 178 -6.00 -36.40 -5.46
N VAL A 179 -6.75 -36.04 -4.42
CA VAL A 179 -7.11 -37.00 -3.36
C VAL A 179 -8.32 -37.88 -3.71
N THR A 180 -9.19 -37.44 -4.62
CA THR A 180 -10.41 -38.18 -4.97
C THR A 180 -10.14 -39.55 -5.59
N PRO A 181 -9.17 -39.73 -6.50
CA PRO A 181 -8.82 -41.05 -7.05
C PRO A 181 -8.15 -42.00 -6.05
N THR A 182 -7.74 -41.54 -4.86
CA THR A 182 -6.96 -42.27 -3.86
C THR A 182 -5.47 -42.49 -4.21
N LEU A 183 -4.65 -42.97 -3.26
CA LEU A 183 -3.21 -43.25 -3.46
C LEU A 183 -2.97 -44.42 -4.42
N ASP A 184 -3.80 -45.47 -4.32
CA ASP A 184 -3.75 -46.66 -5.18
C ASP A 184 -5.09 -46.84 -5.92
N PRO A 185 -5.32 -46.05 -6.99
CA PRO A 185 -6.60 -45.99 -7.68
C PRO A 185 -6.97 -47.31 -8.36
N LEU A 186 -8.27 -47.57 -8.53
CA LEU A 186 -8.77 -48.74 -9.29
C LEU A 186 -8.37 -48.71 -10.76
N MET A 187 -8.36 -47.51 -11.35
CA MET A 187 -7.97 -47.26 -12.73
C MET A 187 -7.15 -45.98 -12.80
N GLY A 188 -6.13 -45.97 -13.65
CA GLY A 188 -5.20 -44.85 -13.79
C GLY A 188 -3.87 -45.08 -13.09
N SER A 189 -3.07 -44.02 -13.02
CA SER A 189 -1.76 -44.04 -12.36
C SER A 189 -1.88 -43.52 -10.93
N ILE A 190 -0.97 -43.97 -10.06
CA ILE A 190 -0.80 -43.36 -8.73
C ILE A 190 -0.50 -41.86 -8.87
N PRO A 191 -0.87 -41.01 -7.88
CA PRO A 191 -0.56 -39.59 -7.94
C PRO A 191 0.95 -39.34 -8.03
N GLU A 192 1.34 -38.37 -8.86
CA GLU A 192 2.74 -38.02 -9.04
C GLU A 192 3.27 -37.24 -7.82
N VAL A 193 4.35 -37.73 -7.20
CA VAL A 193 4.96 -37.15 -6.00
C VAL A 193 5.19 -35.64 -6.16
N LYS A 194 5.74 -35.21 -7.29
CA LYS A 194 6.04 -33.80 -7.56
C LYS A 194 4.78 -32.93 -7.49
N ASN A 195 3.67 -33.35 -8.10
CA ASN A 195 2.43 -32.58 -8.12
C ASN A 195 1.81 -32.47 -6.73
N VAL A 196 1.86 -33.56 -5.95
CA VAL A 196 1.38 -33.55 -4.55
C VAL A 196 2.26 -32.63 -3.70
N THR A 197 3.58 -32.72 -3.82
CA THR A 197 4.54 -31.90 -3.06
C THR A 197 4.39 -30.41 -3.39
N ASP A 198 4.34 -30.04 -4.67
CA ASP A 198 4.21 -28.65 -5.09
C ASP A 198 2.89 -28.05 -4.60
N LEU A 199 1.78 -28.77 -4.75
CA LEU A 199 0.48 -28.30 -4.30
C LEU A 199 0.40 -28.20 -2.77
N ASN A 200 0.97 -29.17 -2.05
CA ASN A 200 1.03 -29.13 -0.58
C ASN A 200 1.84 -27.92 -0.10
N LYS A 201 2.95 -27.60 -0.77
CA LYS A 201 3.75 -26.40 -0.51
C LYS A 201 2.98 -25.12 -0.80
N ASP A 202 2.30 -25.03 -1.94
CA ASP A 202 1.52 -23.85 -2.32
C ASP A 202 0.36 -23.59 -1.36
N LEU A 203 -0.36 -24.65 -1.00
CA LEU A 203 -1.47 -24.57 -0.06
C LEU A 203 -0.99 -24.20 1.35
N SER A 204 0.09 -24.85 1.84
CA SER A 204 0.68 -24.52 3.15
C SER A 204 1.17 -23.06 3.21
N ASN A 205 1.80 -22.57 2.13
CA ASN A 205 2.22 -21.18 2.03
C ASN A 205 1.04 -20.21 2.01
N ALA A 206 -0.04 -20.56 1.30
CA ALA A 206 -1.23 -19.74 1.24
C ALA A 206 -1.94 -19.66 2.60
N ILE A 207 -2.08 -20.78 3.30
CA ILE A 207 -2.64 -20.86 4.65
C ILE A 207 -1.83 -20.00 5.62
N MET A 208 -0.51 -20.18 5.65
CA MET A 208 0.39 -19.45 6.56
C MET A 208 0.38 -17.93 6.32
N ARG A 209 0.21 -17.49 5.07
CA ARG A 209 0.26 -16.06 4.71
C ARG A 209 -1.11 -15.38 4.65
N ASN A 210 -2.20 -16.12 4.88
CA ASN A 210 -3.57 -15.64 4.70
C ASN A 210 -3.84 -14.34 5.46
N ASP A 211 -3.41 -14.23 6.72
CA ASP A 211 -3.61 -13.01 7.52
C ASP A 211 -2.86 -11.81 6.95
N ALA A 212 -1.62 -12.01 6.50
CA ALA A 212 -0.84 -10.95 5.84
C ALA A 212 -1.48 -10.51 4.51
N TRP A 213 -2.09 -11.45 3.77
CA TRP A 213 -2.83 -11.11 2.54
C TRP A 213 -4.09 -10.31 2.86
N LYS A 214 -4.82 -10.65 3.92
CA LYS A 214 -5.98 -9.88 4.39
C LYS A 214 -5.58 -8.46 4.79
N THR A 215 -4.54 -8.30 5.62
CA THR A 215 -4.02 -6.98 6.00
C THR A 215 -3.63 -6.15 4.77
N ASN A 216 -2.99 -6.77 3.79
CA ASN A 216 -2.65 -6.11 2.53
C ASN A 216 -3.93 -5.65 1.79
N ALA A 217 -4.88 -6.55 1.55
CA ALA A 217 -6.14 -6.23 0.87
C ALA A 217 -6.90 -5.10 1.59
N ASP A 218 -6.95 -5.12 2.92
CA ASP A 218 -7.61 -4.08 3.72
C ASP A 218 -6.88 -2.74 3.64
N ASN A 219 -5.54 -2.73 3.60
CA ASN A 219 -4.77 -1.49 3.41
C ASN A 219 -5.04 -0.87 2.05
N PHE A 220 -5.13 -1.67 0.98
CA PHE A 220 -5.46 -1.17 -0.35
C PHE A 220 -6.91 -0.67 -0.44
N ALA A 221 -7.86 -1.38 0.16
CA ALA A 221 -9.28 -1.04 0.08
C ALA A 221 -9.65 0.18 0.94
N ASN A 222 -9.17 0.24 2.18
CA ASN A 222 -9.62 1.23 3.17
C ASN A 222 -8.64 2.40 3.37
N LYS A 223 -7.44 2.29 2.79
CA LYS A 223 -6.34 3.26 2.91
C LYS A 223 -5.55 3.29 1.59
N PHE A 224 -4.23 3.39 1.70
CA PHE A 224 -3.27 3.32 0.62
C PHE A 224 -1.98 2.66 1.13
N VAL A 225 -1.14 2.23 0.20
CA VAL A 225 0.24 1.83 0.44
C VAL A 225 1.16 2.91 -0.11
N LYS A 226 1.95 3.53 0.78
CA LYS A 226 2.98 4.51 0.41
C LYS A 226 4.27 3.79 -0.01
N GLN A 227 4.83 4.23 -1.12
CA GLN A 227 6.13 3.84 -1.67
C GLN A 227 7.00 5.09 -1.68
N ALA A 228 7.75 5.29 -0.59
CA ALA A 228 8.74 6.36 -0.53
C ALA A 228 9.82 6.12 -1.59
N LEU A 229 10.31 7.18 -2.22
CA LEU A 229 11.34 7.03 -3.24
C LEU A 229 12.67 6.64 -2.61
N VAL A 230 13.39 5.74 -3.28
CA VAL A 230 14.70 5.26 -2.85
C VAL A 230 15.68 5.43 -4.01
N LYS A 231 16.81 6.11 -3.77
CA LYS A 231 17.81 6.39 -4.81
C LYS A 231 18.27 5.13 -5.55
N ASP A 232 18.45 4.02 -4.85
CA ASP A 232 18.95 2.76 -5.44
C ASP A 232 17.99 2.12 -6.46
N GLN A 233 16.73 2.56 -6.49
CA GLN A 233 15.75 2.12 -7.48
C GLN A 233 15.78 2.95 -8.77
N LEU A 234 16.61 4.00 -8.81
CA LEU A 234 16.90 4.80 -9.98
C LEU A 234 18.11 4.23 -10.72
N MET A 235 17.93 3.86 -11.98
CA MET A 235 18.95 3.23 -12.82
C MET A 235 19.14 4.03 -14.11
N GLY A 236 20.30 3.87 -14.77
CA GLY A 236 20.56 4.43 -16.10
C GLY A 236 20.71 5.95 -16.17
N VAL A 237 20.90 6.63 -15.02
CA VAL A 237 21.06 8.09 -14.92
C VAL A 237 22.54 8.53 -14.89
N THR A 238 23.40 7.87 -15.67
CA THR A 238 24.87 8.04 -15.60
C THR A 238 25.32 9.48 -15.80
N ASP A 239 24.64 10.24 -16.65
CA ASP A 239 25.02 11.60 -17.03
C ASP A 239 24.55 12.66 -16.02
N ASN A 240 23.63 12.30 -15.12
CA ASN A 240 23.05 13.17 -14.08
C ASN A 240 23.12 12.51 -12.69
N ASN A 241 24.23 11.84 -12.40
CA ASN A 241 24.42 11.07 -11.17
C ASN A 241 25.16 11.83 -10.06
N MET A 242 25.27 13.16 -10.15
CA MET A 242 25.87 13.92 -9.05
C MET A 242 25.01 13.83 -7.80
N GLU A 243 25.64 13.96 -6.63
CA GLU A 243 24.90 14.10 -5.38
C GLU A 243 24.13 15.42 -5.36
N GLN A 244 22.94 15.39 -4.75
CA GLN A 244 22.19 16.61 -4.46
C GLN A 244 23.10 17.62 -3.74
N PRO A 245 22.97 18.93 -4.03
CA PRO A 245 23.82 19.94 -3.42
C PRO A 245 23.89 19.83 -1.89
N GLY A 246 25.11 19.90 -1.35
CA GLY A 246 25.36 19.74 0.08
C GLY A 246 24.59 20.75 0.93
N ASN A 247 24.43 21.96 0.38
CA ASN A 247 23.74 23.10 0.97
C ASN A 247 22.25 23.19 0.61
N TYR A 248 21.59 22.13 0.16
CA TYR A 248 20.13 22.15 0.03
C TYR A 248 19.46 21.60 1.29
N SER A 249 18.38 22.26 1.71
CA SER A 249 17.43 21.71 2.69
C SER A 249 16.13 21.33 1.99
N PHE A 250 15.66 22.21 1.10
CA PHE A 250 14.52 21.99 0.22
C PHE A 250 14.93 21.22 -1.03
N VAL A 251 13.98 20.48 -1.59
CA VAL A 251 14.18 19.60 -2.76
C VAL A 251 13.12 19.82 -3.84
N GLY A 252 12.29 20.85 -3.68
CA GLY A 252 11.34 21.31 -4.67
C GLY A 252 11.29 22.83 -4.60
N TYR A 253 11.28 23.49 -5.76
CA TYR A 253 11.32 24.96 -5.86
C TYR A 253 10.25 25.48 -6.80
N SER A 254 9.59 26.59 -6.48
CA SER A 254 8.53 27.19 -7.33
C SER A 254 9.08 28.14 -8.41
N VAL A 255 10.39 28.06 -8.67
CA VAL A 255 11.13 28.81 -9.69
C VAL A 255 12.10 27.86 -10.37
N ASP A 256 12.61 28.26 -11.53
CA ASP A 256 13.55 27.48 -12.32
C ASP A 256 14.79 27.09 -11.50
N VAL A 257 15.13 25.80 -11.52
CA VAL A 257 16.33 25.28 -10.88
C VAL A 257 17.37 24.97 -11.95
N GLY A 258 18.54 25.60 -11.83
CA GLY A 258 19.69 25.32 -12.68
C GLY A 258 20.95 24.96 -11.88
N THR A 259 22.04 24.70 -12.61
CA THR A 259 23.38 24.62 -12.04
C THR A 259 24.01 26.01 -12.02
N ASN A 260 24.24 26.61 -10.84
CA ASN A 260 25.05 27.82 -10.72
C ASN A 260 26.33 27.55 -9.89
N PRO A 261 27.50 27.37 -10.52
CA PRO A 261 28.73 26.96 -9.86
C PRO A 261 29.74 28.09 -9.54
N ASN A 262 29.31 29.32 -9.17
CA ASN A 262 30.23 30.30 -8.54
C ASN A 262 30.06 30.18 -7.00
N SER A 263 31.00 29.71 -6.17
CA SER A 263 32.46 29.83 -6.18
C SER A 263 33.11 28.63 -5.46
N ALA A 264 33.92 27.87 -6.19
CA ALA A 264 34.96 27.02 -5.62
C ALA A 264 36.28 27.23 -6.37
N THR A 265 36.62 28.49 -6.68
CA THR A 265 38.00 28.89 -7.00
C THR A 265 38.23 30.36 -6.64
N THR A 266 39.12 30.55 -5.67
CA THR A 266 39.87 31.77 -5.36
C THR A 266 39.12 32.90 -4.62
N ALA A 267 39.62 33.16 -3.41
CA ALA A 267 39.30 34.31 -2.60
C ALA A 267 39.52 35.63 -3.38
N GLY A 268 38.63 36.59 -3.15
CA GLY A 268 38.94 38.01 -3.38
C GLY A 268 38.46 38.62 -4.68
N THR A 269 37.18 38.49 -5.04
CA THR A 269 36.46 39.58 -5.72
C THR A 269 34.96 39.44 -5.47
N GLN A 270 34.42 40.41 -4.76
CA GLN A 270 32.98 40.64 -4.61
C GLN A 270 32.50 41.21 -5.95
N ASP A 271 32.14 40.34 -6.90
CA ASP A 271 31.42 40.81 -8.09
C ASP A 271 29.92 40.77 -7.79
N SER A 272 29.39 41.98 -7.64
CA SER A 272 27.96 42.21 -7.67
C SER A 272 27.45 41.99 -9.08
N GLN A 273 26.24 41.46 -9.19
CA GLN A 273 25.40 41.40 -10.40
C GLN A 273 25.40 40.06 -11.14
N ASN A 274 24.23 39.43 -11.06
CA ASN A 274 23.49 38.92 -12.21
C ASN A 274 24.30 38.11 -13.24
N SER A 275 24.42 36.82 -13.01
CA SER A 275 24.46 35.86 -14.11
C SER A 275 23.57 34.68 -13.74
N ASN A 276 22.27 34.91 -13.96
CA ASN A 276 21.20 33.93 -13.98
C ASN A 276 21.40 32.98 -15.18
N SER A 277 22.52 32.26 -15.27
CA SER A 277 22.72 31.23 -16.30
C SER A 277 21.92 29.98 -15.92
N THR A 278 20.59 30.11 -15.95
CA THR A 278 19.54 29.09 -15.71
C THR A 278 19.37 28.12 -16.89
N THR A 279 20.33 28.10 -17.82
CA THR A 279 20.21 27.35 -19.08
C THR A 279 20.52 25.86 -18.95
N ALA A 280 21.24 25.44 -17.91
CA ALA A 280 21.58 24.03 -17.69
C ALA A 280 20.70 23.39 -16.62
N ARG A 281 20.13 22.21 -16.95
CA ARG A 281 19.34 21.39 -16.01
C ARG A 281 20.22 20.91 -14.84
N PRO A 282 19.61 20.62 -13.68
CA PRO A 282 20.29 19.93 -12.60
C PRO A 282 21.00 18.66 -13.07
N ASN A 283 22.25 18.50 -12.64
CA ASN A 283 23.10 17.34 -12.94
C ASN A 283 23.01 16.24 -11.85
N TRP A 284 22.03 16.35 -10.96
CA TRP A 284 21.62 15.32 -10.01
C TRP A 284 20.20 14.86 -10.35
N SER A 285 19.95 13.55 -10.23
CA SER A 285 18.67 12.95 -10.60
C SER A 285 17.77 12.63 -9.41
N PHE A 286 18.29 12.70 -8.18
CA PHE A 286 17.57 12.40 -6.95
C PHE A 286 17.91 13.42 -5.86
N ALA A 287 16.91 13.88 -5.13
CA ALA A 287 17.09 14.74 -3.97
C ALA A 287 16.13 14.34 -2.85
N GLN A 288 16.60 14.39 -1.61
CA GLN A 288 15.81 14.15 -0.40
C GLN A 288 16.00 15.31 0.57
N ARG A 289 14.88 15.80 1.13
CA ARG A 289 14.85 16.91 2.07
C ARG A 289 15.84 16.69 3.20
N LYS A 290 16.64 17.71 3.51
CA LYS A 290 17.63 17.68 4.59
C LYS A 290 17.24 18.59 5.74
N VAL A 291 17.44 18.12 6.97
CA VAL A 291 17.26 18.89 8.19
C VAL A 291 18.60 19.40 8.71
N TRP A 292 18.60 20.57 9.33
CA TRP A 292 19.79 21.27 9.82
C TRP A 292 19.68 21.54 11.32
N THR A 293 20.78 21.46 12.05
CA THR A 293 20.83 21.75 13.50
C THR A 293 21.26 23.19 13.78
N ASN A 294 21.80 23.88 12.78
CA ASN A 294 22.06 25.32 12.75
C ASN A 294 22.28 25.76 11.29
N ASN A 295 22.66 27.02 11.07
CA ASN A 295 22.85 27.58 9.73
C ASN A 295 24.09 27.05 8.98
N THR A 296 24.94 26.25 9.62
CA THR A 296 26.20 25.73 9.05
C THR A 296 26.27 24.21 9.02
N THR A 297 25.47 23.51 9.84
CA THR A 297 25.63 22.08 10.12
C THR A 297 24.35 21.30 9.78
N PRO A 298 24.42 20.34 8.85
CA PRO A 298 23.31 19.45 8.57
C PRO A 298 23.15 18.44 9.71
N LEU A 299 21.93 17.99 9.95
CA LEU A 299 21.65 16.93 10.92
C LEU A 299 22.37 15.65 10.48
N LYS A 300 23.31 15.19 11.30
CA LYS A 300 23.94 13.88 11.15
C LYS A 300 23.04 12.84 11.82
N LEU A 301 22.74 11.76 11.09
CA LEU A 301 22.18 10.55 11.69
C LEU A 301 23.34 9.68 12.14
N SER A 302 23.29 9.22 13.38
CA SER A 302 24.26 8.25 13.89
C SER A 302 24.07 6.92 13.15
N GLU A 303 25.18 6.29 12.77
CA GLU A 303 25.13 4.88 12.36
C GLU A 303 24.63 4.06 13.56
N PRO A 304 23.69 3.13 13.36
CA PRO A 304 23.21 2.29 14.44
C PRO A 304 24.36 1.44 14.99
N ALA A 305 24.40 1.25 16.31
CA ALA A 305 25.26 0.24 16.91
C ALA A 305 24.86 -1.15 16.38
N GLU A 306 25.79 -2.11 16.42
CA GLU A 306 25.53 -3.49 15.97
C GLU A 306 24.32 -4.08 16.71
N GLY A 307 23.26 -4.43 15.97
CA GLY A 307 22.00 -4.94 16.53
C GLY A 307 20.90 -3.90 16.76
N GLU A 308 21.18 -2.60 16.58
CA GLU A 308 20.16 -1.54 16.66
C GLU A 308 19.61 -1.18 15.27
N LYS A 309 18.34 -0.74 15.23
CA LYS A 309 17.76 -0.21 13.99
C LYS A 309 18.28 1.21 13.78
N ALA A 310 18.73 1.52 12.56
CA ALA A 310 19.05 2.88 12.16
C ALA A 310 17.89 3.82 12.53
N THR A 311 18.22 4.98 13.10
CA THR A 311 17.21 6.02 13.33
C THR A 311 16.68 6.48 11.96
N PRO A 312 15.36 6.42 11.72
CA PRO A 312 14.82 6.84 10.43
C PRO A 312 15.07 8.34 10.24
N TYR A 313 15.44 8.73 9.00
CA TYR A 313 15.52 10.15 8.63
C TYR A 313 14.19 10.82 8.99
N PRO A 314 14.18 12.04 9.54
CA PRO A 314 12.96 12.67 10.06
C PRO A 314 11.92 13.02 8.97
N THR A 315 12.26 12.81 7.69
CA THR A 315 11.40 13.04 6.53
C THR A 315 11.75 12.11 5.37
N ASP A 316 10.74 11.69 4.62
CA ASP A 316 10.86 10.88 3.40
C ASP A 316 10.53 11.68 2.11
N VAL A 317 10.41 13.00 2.23
CA VAL A 317 10.11 13.85 1.08
C VAL A 317 11.31 13.92 0.15
N SER A 318 11.11 13.40 -1.04
CA SER A 318 12.14 13.22 -2.04
C SER A 318 11.57 13.39 -3.45
N TRP A 319 12.43 13.73 -4.39
CA TRP A 319 12.09 13.92 -5.78
C TRP A 319 13.10 13.21 -6.66
N ILE A 320 12.59 12.51 -7.68
CA ILE A 320 13.38 12.23 -8.88
C ILE A 320 13.30 13.50 -9.72
N TYR A 321 14.43 14.18 -9.89
CA TYR A 321 14.55 15.42 -10.65
C TYR A 321 14.48 15.17 -12.16
N ASN A 322 14.95 14.01 -12.59
CA ASN A 322 15.04 13.69 -14.00
C ASN A 322 15.16 12.17 -14.23
N LEU A 323 14.52 11.68 -15.29
CA LEU A 323 14.70 10.34 -15.85
C LEU A 323 15.29 10.45 -17.27
N SER A 324 16.35 11.26 -17.43
CA SER A 324 17.01 11.44 -18.72
C SER A 324 18.28 10.61 -18.82
N GLY A 325 18.64 10.23 -20.04
CA GLY A 325 19.76 9.36 -20.34
C GLY A 325 19.27 8.04 -20.91
N THR A 326 20.08 7.42 -21.76
CA THR A 326 19.74 6.14 -22.38
C THR A 326 19.54 5.07 -21.32
N GLY A 327 18.34 4.50 -21.24
CA GLY A 327 18.01 3.48 -20.25
C GLY A 327 17.70 4.01 -18.84
N ALA A 328 17.56 5.34 -18.67
CA ALA A 328 17.15 5.93 -17.41
C ALA A 328 15.75 5.48 -16.99
N LYS A 329 15.63 4.93 -15.78
CA LYS A 329 14.37 4.40 -15.27
C LYS A 329 14.29 4.36 -13.75
N TYR A 330 13.06 4.36 -13.24
CA TYR A 330 12.79 4.13 -11.83
C TYR A 330 11.86 2.94 -11.65
N THR A 331 12.22 1.99 -10.78
CA THR A 331 11.43 0.76 -10.57
C THR A 331 10.90 0.70 -9.15
N LEU A 332 9.64 0.26 -8.98
CA LEU A 332 9.11 -0.09 -7.67
C LEU A 332 8.37 -1.41 -7.75
N SER A 333 8.33 -2.13 -6.63
CA SER A 333 7.58 -3.39 -6.52
C SER A 333 6.68 -3.40 -5.29
N PHE A 334 5.49 -3.98 -5.44
CA PHE A 334 4.51 -4.09 -4.36
C PHE A 334 3.76 -5.41 -4.45
N ARG A 335 3.28 -5.92 -3.31
CA ARG A 335 2.40 -7.08 -3.28
C ARG A 335 0.96 -6.61 -3.24
N TYR A 336 0.11 -7.24 -4.05
CA TYR A 336 -1.29 -6.89 -4.20
C TYR A 336 -2.19 -8.12 -4.09
N PHE A 337 -3.13 -8.06 -3.14
CA PHE A 337 -4.13 -9.10 -2.87
C PHE A 337 -5.57 -8.56 -2.85
N GLY A 338 -5.78 -7.37 -3.42
CA GLY A 338 -7.08 -6.71 -3.47
C GLY A 338 -8.11 -7.44 -4.34
N ALA A 339 -9.38 -7.11 -4.14
CA ALA A 339 -10.53 -7.78 -4.76
C ALA A 339 -10.52 -7.75 -6.30
N SER A 340 -10.15 -6.61 -6.88
CA SER A 340 -10.12 -6.39 -8.33
C SER A 340 -8.69 -6.43 -8.84
N SER A 341 -8.49 -6.78 -10.11
CA SER A 341 -7.19 -6.67 -10.80
C SER A 341 -6.81 -5.23 -11.17
N THR A 342 -7.43 -4.23 -10.52
CA THR A 342 -7.26 -2.81 -10.79
C THR A 342 -6.90 -2.04 -9.53
N ALA A 343 -6.03 -1.05 -9.63
CA ALA A 343 -5.73 -0.12 -8.56
C ALA A 343 -5.50 1.29 -9.12
N TYR A 344 -5.37 2.28 -8.24
CA TYR A 344 -5.03 3.64 -8.57
C TYR A 344 -3.66 3.98 -8.00
N LEU A 345 -2.83 4.58 -8.83
CA LEU A 345 -1.51 5.09 -8.51
C LEU A 345 -1.55 6.61 -8.48
N TYR A 346 -1.16 7.18 -7.35
CA TYR A 346 -1.02 8.62 -7.16
C TYR A 346 0.44 8.98 -6.90
N PHE A 347 0.88 10.11 -7.44
CA PHE A 347 2.20 10.68 -7.14
C PHE A 347 2.21 12.19 -7.44
N PRO A 348 2.96 13.00 -6.68
CA PRO A 348 3.09 14.42 -6.96
C PRO A 348 4.06 14.61 -8.12
N TYR A 349 3.80 15.61 -8.97
CA TYR A 349 4.65 15.94 -10.11
C TYR A 349 4.65 17.43 -10.42
N LYS A 350 5.76 17.90 -11.02
CA LYS A 350 5.97 19.30 -11.43
C LYS A 350 7.13 19.46 -12.40
N LEU A 351 7.32 20.66 -12.97
CA LEU A 351 8.50 20.97 -13.78
C LEU A 351 9.69 21.42 -12.91
N VAL A 352 10.90 21.07 -13.37
CA VAL A 352 12.15 21.64 -12.84
C VAL A 352 12.36 23.07 -13.35
N ARG A 353 12.02 23.29 -14.62
CA ARG A 353 12.28 24.53 -15.34
C ARG A 353 11.18 24.81 -16.37
N THR A 354 10.93 26.08 -16.60
CA THR A 354 10.00 26.57 -17.61
C THR A 354 10.48 26.21 -19.02
N GLY A 355 9.55 25.81 -19.89
CA GLY A 355 9.84 25.43 -21.28
C GLY A 355 10.37 24.00 -21.49
N ASP A 356 10.50 23.19 -20.43
CA ASP A 356 10.86 21.78 -20.58
C ASP A 356 9.74 20.98 -21.28
N SER A 357 10.09 20.25 -22.34
CA SER A 357 9.16 19.37 -23.06
C SER A 357 9.02 18.03 -22.35
N VAL A 358 7.89 17.82 -21.67
CA VAL A 358 7.69 16.65 -20.82
C VAL A 358 7.13 15.42 -21.53
N ALA A 359 7.61 14.25 -21.13
CA ALA A 359 6.97 12.97 -21.39
C ALA A 359 7.28 11.98 -20.26
N LEU A 360 6.32 11.11 -19.97
CA LEU A 360 6.46 10.05 -18.98
C LEU A 360 5.70 8.82 -19.47
N GLN A 361 6.26 7.64 -19.24
CA GLN A 361 5.61 6.38 -19.54
C GLN A 361 5.87 5.39 -18.41
N TYR A 362 5.03 4.37 -18.32
CA TYR A 362 5.22 3.28 -17.36
C TYR A 362 5.01 1.91 -18.00
N LYS A 363 5.70 0.91 -17.45
CA LYS A 363 5.51 -0.51 -17.74
C LYS A 363 5.07 -1.21 -16.46
N LEU A 364 3.90 -1.86 -16.50
CA LEU A 364 3.39 -2.66 -15.38
C LEU A 364 3.66 -4.14 -15.65
N ASN A 365 4.50 -4.76 -14.83
CA ASN A 365 4.95 -6.14 -15.00
C ASN A 365 5.52 -6.36 -16.43
N ASP A 366 5.08 -7.42 -17.09
CA ASP A 366 5.48 -7.79 -18.44
C ASP A 366 4.52 -7.23 -19.51
N GLN A 367 3.65 -6.27 -19.16
CA GLN A 367 2.72 -5.64 -20.10
C GLN A 367 3.44 -4.63 -21.00
N ASP A 368 2.73 -4.20 -22.06
CA ASP A 368 3.17 -3.12 -22.93
C ASP A 368 3.34 -1.81 -22.18
N VAL A 369 4.28 -1.00 -22.67
CA VAL A 369 4.54 0.35 -22.15
C VAL A 369 3.33 1.24 -22.44
N LYS A 370 2.91 2.01 -21.44
CA LYS A 370 1.80 2.96 -21.52
C LYS A 370 2.30 4.38 -21.29
N ALA A 371 1.96 5.29 -22.20
CA ALA A 371 2.21 6.71 -22.03
C ALA A 371 1.35 7.28 -20.90
N ILE A 372 1.89 8.28 -20.20
CA ILE A 372 1.14 9.15 -19.32
C ILE A 372 0.98 10.47 -20.05
N ASP A 373 -0.22 10.68 -20.58
CA ASP A 373 -0.51 11.82 -21.43
C ASP A 373 -0.86 13.05 -20.58
N PHE A 374 -0.12 14.14 -20.83
CA PHE A 374 -0.35 15.44 -20.22
C PHE A 374 -1.27 16.26 -21.11
N LYS A 375 -2.22 16.98 -20.53
CA LYS A 375 -3.03 17.97 -21.26
C LYS A 375 -2.08 18.93 -21.98
N THR A 376 -2.41 19.29 -23.22
CA THR A 376 -1.75 20.41 -23.89
C THR A 376 -2.27 21.70 -23.28
N GLU A 377 -1.38 22.66 -22.98
CA GLU A 377 -1.81 24.00 -22.58
C GLU A 377 -2.68 24.57 -23.70
N ASN A 378 -3.98 24.73 -23.45
CA ASN A 378 -4.83 25.52 -24.32
C ASN A 378 -4.39 26.97 -24.15
N THR A 379 -3.70 27.50 -25.16
CA THR A 379 -3.75 28.91 -25.49
C THR A 379 -5.23 29.29 -25.53
N ALA A 380 -5.67 30.15 -24.62
CA ALA A 380 -6.99 30.74 -24.69
C ALA A 380 -7.15 31.37 -26.07
N THR A 381 -8.00 30.80 -26.92
CA THR A 381 -8.42 31.46 -28.15
C THR A 381 -9.82 31.01 -28.50
N THR A 382 -10.73 31.96 -28.40
CA THR A 382 -11.74 32.29 -29.41
C THR A 382 -12.08 31.16 -30.38
N VAL A 383 -13.32 30.68 -30.27
CA VAL A 383 -14.04 29.91 -31.28
C VAL A 383 -13.72 30.38 -32.70
N THR A 384 -12.98 29.59 -33.47
CA THR A 384 -13.17 29.47 -34.92
C THR A 384 -12.66 28.10 -35.37
N PRO A 385 -13.51 27.22 -35.93
CA PRO A 385 -13.09 25.91 -36.40
C PRO A 385 -12.35 26.05 -37.74
N SER A 386 -11.14 25.51 -37.86
CA SER A 386 -10.51 25.30 -39.16
C SER A 386 -10.11 23.84 -39.32
N SER A 387 -10.75 23.23 -40.31
CA SER A 387 -10.57 21.87 -40.78
C SER A 387 -9.17 21.63 -41.36
N GLN A 388 -8.80 20.35 -41.27
CA GLN A 388 -7.64 19.71 -41.86
C GLN A 388 -7.54 19.96 -43.37
N THR A 389 -6.33 20.23 -43.84
CA THR A 389 -5.98 20.19 -45.26
C THR A 389 -5.39 18.83 -45.59
N SER A 390 -6.03 18.10 -46.51
CA SER A 390 -5.37 17.16 -47.42
C SER A 390 -6.20 17.05 -48.70
N THR A 391 -5.52 17.36 -49.81
CA THR A 391 -5.86 17.32 -51.24
C THR A 391 -6.67 16.07 -51.65
N VAL A 392 -7.62 16.03 -52.62
CA VAL A 392 -7.62 16.41 -54.06
C VAL A 392 -9.10 16.51 -54.57
N ALA A 393 -9.35 17.33 -55.60
CA ALA A 393 -10.59 17.70 -56.31
C ALA A 393 -11.22 16.61 -57.23
N PRO A 394 -12.27 16.87 -58.08
CA PRO A 394 -13.52 17.67 -57.95
C PRO A 394 -14.82 16.94 -58.43
N ALA A 395 -16.02 17.50 -58.12
CA ALA A 395 -17.07 17.95 -59.07
C ALA A 395 -18.55 17.74 -58.64
N ALA A 396 -19.35 18.81 -58.84
CA ALA A 396 -20.83 18.96 -58.93
C ALA A 396 -21.67 18.84 -57.63
N GLN A 397 -22.14 19.97 -57.04
CA GLN A 397 -23.48 20.60 -57.21
C GLN A 397 -24.65 19.67 -56.84
N ALA A 398 -25.59 19.96 -55.93
CA ALA A 398 -26.05 21.21 -55.32
C ALA A 398 -26.83 20.92 -54.00
N GLU A 399 -26.89 21.91 -53.12
CA GLU A 399 -27.81 22.10 -51.97
C GLU A 399 -29.28 22.33 -52.41
N PRO A 400 -30.28 22.54 -51.51
CA PRO A 400 -30.45 22.17 -50.09
C PRO A 400 -31.87 21.62 -49.79
N ASP A 401 -32.15 21.27 -48.52
CA ASP A 401 -33.32 21.75 -47.73
C ASP A 401 -33.98 20.74 -46.76
N ALA A 402 -34.15 21.28 -45.54
CA ALA A 402 -35.31 21.23 -44.64
C ALA A 402 -35.79 19.92 -43.97
N GLU A 403 -35.61 19.94 -42.65
CA GLU A 403 -36.60 19.72 -41.58
C GLU A 403 -37.39 18.39 -41.42
N GLU A 404 -37.50 18.08 -40.12
CA GLU A 404 -38.59 17.43 -39.39
C GLU A 404 -38.57 15.90 -39.10
N SER A 405 -38.43 15.65 -37.79
CA SER A 405 -39.28 14.82 -36.94
C SER A 405 -39.40 13.29 -37.12
N GLU A 406 -39.05 12.65 -36.01
CA GLU A 406 -39.78 11.59 -35.31
C GLU A 406 -39.56 10.08 -35.61
N VAL A 407 -39.66 9.36 -34.48
CA VAL A 407 -39.94 7.93 -34.22
C VAL A 407 -38.79 6.89 -34.28
N SER A 408 -38.49 6.36 -33.08
CA SER A 408 -37.89 5.03 -32.79
C SER A 408 -38.66 3.85 -33.47
N PRO A 409 -38.25 2.55 -33.45
CA PRO A 409 -37.36 1.88 -32.49
C PRO A 409 -36.44 0.74 -33.02
N SER A 410 -35.58 0.28 -32.09
CA SER A 410 -35.01 -1.08 -31.99
C SER A 410 -34.17 -1.65 -33.14
N SER A 411 -32.87 -1.79 -32.89
CA SER A 411 -32.22 -3.11 -33.01
C SER A 411 -31.10 -3.25 -31.98
N LYS A 412 -31.22 -4.29 -31.16
CA LYS A 412 -30.19 -4.82 -30.26
C LYS A 412 -29.10 -5.48 -31.11
N THR A 413 -27.82 -5.25 -30.83
CA THR A 413 -26.70 -6.21 -30.60
C THR A 413 -25.38 -5.38 -30.44
N PRO A 414 -24.28 -5.96 -29.96
CA PRO A 414 -23.83 -6.08 -28.58
C PRO A 414 -22.89 -4.94 -28.16
N ALA A 415 -22.83 -4.69 -26.84
CA ALA A 415 -21.86 -3.78 -26.24
C ALA A 415 -20.43 -4.27 -26.55
N LYS A 416 -19.78 -3.60 -27.50
CA LYS A 416 -18.33 -3.64 -27.68
C LYS A 416 -17.73 -2.98 -26.45
N GLU A 417 -16.90 -3.72 -25.72
CA GLU A 417 -16.07 -3.20 -24.62
C GLU A 417 -15.48 -1.86 -25.02
N THR A 418 -15.98 -0.80 -24.39
CA THR A 418 -15.40 0.53 -24.47
C THR A 418 -14.02 0.43 -23.86
N SER A 419 -12.99 0.47 -24.71
CA SER A 419 -11.63 0.78 -24.27
C SER A 419 -11.68 2.03 -23.40
N PRO A 420 -11.01 2.05 -22.23
CA PRO A 420 -11.01 3.23 -21.39
C PRO A 420 -10.37 4.39 -22.16
N THR A 421 -11.12 5.48 -22.32
CA THR A 421 -10.61 6.75 -22.83
C THR A 421 -9.40 7.16 -21.96
N PRO A 422 -8.24 7.53 -22.53
CA PRO A 422 -7.09 7.92 -21.75
C PRO A 422 -7.44 9.15 -20.88
N THR A 423 -7.38 8.99 -19.57
CA THR A 423 -7.54 10.09 -18.62
C THR A 423 -6.27 10.94 -18.66
N MET A 424 -6.30 12.04 -19.42
CA MET A 424 -5.19 13.01 -19.49
C MET A 424 -4.98 13.67 -18.12
N ILE A 425 -3.74 13.71 -17.63
CA ILE A 425 -3.39 14.46 -16.40
C ILE A 425 -3.00 15.90 -16.74
N ASP A 426 -3.12 16.81 -15.78
CA ASP A 426 -2.83 18.23 -16.01
C ASP A 426 -1.38 18.49 -16.43
N THR A 427 -1.13 19.51 -17.26
CA THR A 427 0.23 19.89 -17.68
C THR A 427 1.05 20.32 -16.47
N PRO A 428 2.26 19.79 -16.22
CA PRO A 428 3.07 20.23 -15.09
C PRO A 428 3.51 21.70 -15.27
N THR A 429 3.62 22.41 -14.15
CA THR A 429 4.16 23.79 -14.10
C THR A 429 5.35 23.85 -13.15
N VAL A 430 6.12 24.94 -13.21
CA VAL A 430 7.20 25.19 -12.23
C VAL A 430 6.61 25.72 -10.91
N GLY A 431 5.57 26.55 -10.96
CA GLY A 431 5.01 27.20 -9.78
C GLY A 431 4.22 26.28 -8.84
N ASP A 432 3.77 25.12 -9.31
CA ASP A 432 2.82 24.26 -8.58
C ASP A 432 3.26 22.80 -8.50
N ILE A 433 2.75 22.11 -7.49
CA ILE A 433 2.77 20.65 -7.36
C ILE A 433 1.39 20.14 -7.75
N LYS A 434 1.34 19.32 -8.79
CA LYS A 434 0.14 18.61 -9.21
C LYS A 434 0.18 17.17 -8.69
N VAL A 435 -0.96 16.49 -8.62
CA VAL A 435 -1.03 15.08 -8.20
C VAL A 435 -1.61 14.25 -9.33
N ALA A 436 -0.84 13.29 -9.82
CA ALA A 436 -1.28 12.38 -10.86
C ALA A 436 -2.21 11.33 -10.24
N LYS A 437 -3.17 10.84 -11.04
CA LYS A 437 -3.99 9.68 -10.70
C LYS A 437 -4.06 8.77 -11.93
N ILE A 438 -3.43 7.62 -11.85
CA ILE A 438 -3.33 6.65 -12.95
C ILE A 438 -4.07 5.38 -12.54
N GLN A 439 -5.00 4.91 -13.36
CA GLN A 439 -5.62 3.61 -13.17
C GLN A 439 -4.71 2.51 -13.72
N LEU A 440 -4.32 1.59 -12.85
CA LEU A 440 -3.60 0.37 -13.18
C LEU A 440 -4.59 -0.75 -13.42
N SER A 441 -4.34 -1.58 -14.43
CA SER A 441 -5.15 -2.74 -14.77
C SER A 441 -4.30 -4.00 -14.98
N ASN A 442 -4.93 -5.17 -14.85
CA ASN A 442 -4.28 -6.48 -14.97
C ASN A 442 -3.15 -6.69 -13.94
N LEU A 443 -3.40 -6.28 -12.70
CA LEU A 443 -2.52 -6.60 -11.57
C LEU A 443 -2.49 -8.11 -11.31
N LYS A 444 -1.29 -8.63 -11.07
CA LYS A 444 -1.06 -10.03 -10.68
C LYS A 444 -1.46 -10.21 -9.20
N PHE A 445 -2.03 -11.36 -8.86
CA PHE A 445 -2.18 -11.77 -7.46
C PHE A 445 -0.79 -12.05 -6.88
N GLY A 446 -0.35 -11.24 -5.92
CA GLY A 446 1.02 -11.29 -5.40
C GLY A 446 1.89 -10.13 -5.88
N LEU A 447 3.13 -10.41 -6.29
CA LEU A 447 4.12 -9.39 -6.61
C LEU A 447 3.81 -8.70 -7.94
N ASN A 448 3.85 -7.37 -7.94
CA ASN A 448 3.75 -6.51 -9.11
C ASN A 448 4.93 -5.53 -9.13
N THR A 449 5.34 -5.13 -10.33
CA THR A 449 6.44 -4.19 -10.55
C THR A 449 6.00 -3.10 -11.52
N ILE A 450 6.31 -1.84 -11.21
CA ILE A 450 6.11 -0.69 -12.11
C ILE A 450 7.47 -0.11 -12.43
N GLU A 451 7.75 0.08 -13.71
CA GLU A 451 8.93 0.76 -14.23
C GLU A 451 8.50 2.08 -14.89
N PHE A 452 9.05 3.21 -14.45
CA PHE A 452 8.87 4.52 -15.07
C PHE A 452 10.06 4.87 -15.94
N SER A 453 9.81 5.47 -17.11
CA SER A 453 10.85 5.96 -18.02
C SER A 453 10.32 7.12 -18.87
N VAL A 454 11.19 7.70 -19.69
CA VAL A 454 10.83 8.66 -20.74
C VAL A 454 10.84 7.92 -22.09
N PRO A 455 9.87 8.16 -22.99
CA PRO A 455 9.90 7.61 -24.34
C PRO A 455 11.21 7.98 -25.05
N THR A 456 11.91 6.96 -25.57
CA THR A 456 13.09 7.15 -26.41
C THR A 456 12.65 7.09 -27.87
N GLN A 457 12.61 8.23 -28.56
CA GLN A 457 12.39 8.26 -30.01
C GLN A 457 13.70 8.67 -30.70
N GLU A 458 14.15 7.85 -31.66
CA GLU A 458 15.18 8.25 -32.60
C GLU A 458 14.65 9.39 -33.47
N GLY A 459 15.38 10.51 -33.54
CA GLY A 459 15.09 11.63 -34.44
C GLY A 459 14.30 12.80 -33.86
N ASP A 460 13.93 12.79 -32.58
CA ASP A 460 13.30 13.96 -31.94
C ASP A 460 14.31 15.10 -31.78
N ALA A 461 14.04 16.25 -32.41
CA ALA A 461 14.90 17.43 -32.39
C ALA A 461 15.01 18.12 -31.00
N MET A 462 14.18 17.71 -30.03
CA MET A 462 14.28 18.10 -28.62
C MET A 462 14.21 16.88 -27.71
N SER A 463 15.20 16.70 -26.85
CA SER A 463 15.19 15.63 -25.84
C SER A 463 14.02 15.83 -24.88
N LYS A 464 13.00 14.96 -24.95
CA LYS A 464 11.92 14.90 -23.95
C LYS A 464 12.51 14.58 -22.57
N VAL A 465 11.85 15.07 -21.53
CA VAL A 465 12.29 14.90 -20.14
C VAL A 465 11.13 14.47 -19.26
N ALA A 466 11.40 13.70 -18.20
CA ALA A 466 10.38 13.45 -17.19
C ALA A 466 10.10 14.74 -16.40
N PRO A 467 8.85 14.98 -15.94
CA PRO A 467 8.62 15.90 -14.85
C PRO A 467 9.34 15.40 -13.59
N MET A 468 9.54 16.28 -12.61
CA MET A 468 9.89 15.81 -11.27
C MET A 468 8.77 14.94 -10.75
N ILE A 469 9.08 13.78 -10.18
CA ILE A 469 8.11 12.87 -9.56
C ILE A 469 8.50 12.56 -8.13
N GLY A 470 7.53 12.56 -7.22
CA GLY A 470 7.74 12.28 -5.80
C GLY A 470 7.24 10.89 -5.39
N ASN A 471 7.07 10.71 -4.08
CA ASN A 471 6.59 9.48 -3.45
C ASN A 471 5.28 9.00 -4.08
N MET A 472 5.13 7.68 -4.14
CA MET A 472 4.03 7.03 -4.85
C MET A 472 3.06 6.36 -3.90
N TYR A 473 1.78 6.37 -4.23
CA TYR A 473 0.69 5.94 -3.37
C TYR A 473 -0.24 5.03 -4.15
N LEU A 474 -0.48 3.83 -3.65
CA LEU A 474 -1.33 2.84 -4.31
C LEU A 474 -2.56 2.53 -3.46
N THR A 475 -3.74 2.53 -4.08
CA THR A 475 -5.01 2.18 -3.42
C THR A 475 -5.91 1.42 -4.40
N SER A 476 -6.72 0.48 -3.93
CA SER A 476 -7.74 -0.16 -4.77
C SER A 476 -9.09 0.56 -4.73
N SER A 477 -9.20 1.61 -3.92
CA SER A 477 -10.43 2.39 -3.76
C SER A 477 -10.34 3.71 -4.52
N ASP A 478 -11.43 4.05 -5.20
CA ASP A 478 -11.58 5.35 -5.85
C ASP A 478 -12.40 6.36 -5.04
N SER A 479 -12.55 6.13 -3.73
CA SER A 479 -13.35 7.02 -2.90
C SER A 479 -12.64 8.34 -2.65
N GLU A 480 -13.42 9.42 -2.58
CA GLU A 480 -12.91 10.75 -2.23
C GLU A 480 -12.25 10.75 -0.84
N ASP A 481 -12.73 9.93 0.09
CA ASP A 481 -12.12 9.76 1.41
C ASP A 481 -10.69 9.23 1.34
N ASN A 482 -10.42 8.22 0.50
CA ASN A 482 -9.05 7.70 0.35
C ASN A 482 -8.17 8.67 -0.43
N LYS A 483 -8.71 9.36 -1.44
CA LYS A 483 -8.01 10.45 -2.12
C LYS A 483 -7.59 11.55 -1.12
N ASN A 484 -8.48 11.95 -0.22
CA ASN A 484 -8.17 12.93 0.83
C ASN A 484 -7.08 12.41 1.78
N LYS A 485 -7.12 11.15 2.22
CA LYS A 485 -6.04 10.56 3.03
C LYS A 485 -4.69 10.56 2.31
N ILE A 486 -4.68 10.33 0.99
CA ILE A 486 -3.45 10.39 0.17
C ILE A 486 -2.94 11.84 0.10
N TYR A 487 -3.83 12.81 -0.12
CA TYR A 487 -3.46 14.23 -0.18
C TYR A 487 -2.95 14.73 1.18
N ASP A 488 -3.59 14.27 2.25
CA ASP A 488 -3.16 14.53 3.62
C ASP A 488 -1.73 14.03 3.84
N ASP A 489 -1.40 12.78 3.50
CA ASP A 489 -0.02 12.28 3.64
C ASP A 489 0.97 12.99 2.71
N LEU A 490 0.61 13.22 1.43
CA LEU A 490 1.43 13.94 0.46
C LEU A 490 1.84 15.32 0.98
N PHE A 491 0.90 16.07 1.52
CA PHE A 491 1.12 17.46 1.92
C PHE A 491 1.29 17.63 3.43
N GLY A 492 1.54 16.53 4.15
CA GLY A 492 1.78 16.54 5.60
C GLY A 492 0.59 17.07 6.40
N SER A 493 -0.61 17.04 5.81
CA SER A 493 -1.83 17.50 6.45
C SER A 493 -2.47 16.37 7.26
N SER A 494 -3.22 16.73 8.29
CA SER A 494 -4.16 15.84 8.96
C SER A 494 -5.37 16.66 9.36
N SER A 495 -6.57 16.12 9.16
CA SER A 495 -7.81 16.81 9.50
C SER A 495 -8.54 16.13 10.65
N THR A 496 -9.05 16.94 11.58
CA THR A 496 -9.93 16.49 12.66
C THR A 496 -11.25 17.25 12.59
N LYS A 497 -12.33 16.53 12.90
CA LYS A 497 -13.68 17.10 13.04
C LYS A 497 -14.18 16.76 14.44
N GLU A 498 -14.26 17.76 15.31
CA GLU A 498 -14.81 17.64 16.66
C GLU A 498 -15.82 18.77 16.88
N ASP A 499 -17.02 18.47 17.37
CA ASP A 499 -18.03 19.45 17.77
C ASP A 499 -18.25 20.62 16.77
N ASN A 500 -18.47 20.29 15.49
CA ASN A 500 -18.63 21.25 14.37
C ASN A 500 -17.41 22.15 14.08
N LYS A 501 -16.26 21.90 14.69
CA LYS A 501 -14.98 22.53 14.35
C LYS A 501 -14.19 21.61 13.42
N SER A 502 -13.78 22.17 12.29
CA SER A 502 -12.89 21.49 11.35
C SER A 502 -11.51 22.09 11.48
N THR A 503 -10.54 21.28 11.87
CA THR A 503 -9.15 21.70 12.06
C THR A 503 -8.24 20.91 11.14
N ILE A 504 -7.27 21.58 10.52
CA ILE A 504 -6.26 20.98 9.66
C ILE A 504 -4.90 21.31 10.26
N ILE A 505 -4.10 20.30 10.56
CA ILE A 505 -2.72 20.47 11.02
C ILE A 505 -1.80 20.14 9.85
N VAL A 506 -0.87 21.03 9.53
CA VAL A 506 0.13 20.86 8.47
C VAL A 506 1.52 20.70 9.10
N ASP A 507 2.06 19.50 8.96
CA ASP A 507 3.45 19.17 9.27
C ASP A 507 4.36 19.63 8.12
N LEU A 508 5.03 20.77 8.34
CA LEU A 508 5.85 21.41 7.31
C LEU A 508 7.04 20.52 6.88
N LEU A 509 7.53 19.66 7.77
CA LEU A 509 8.67 18.79 7.52
C LEU A 509 8.29 17.56 6.70
N LYS A 510 7.07 17.04 6.86
CA LYS A 510 6.61 15.82 6.19
C LYS A 510 5.88 16.05 4.89
N GLY A 511 5.32 17.24 4.66
CA GLY A 511 4.60 17.57 3.43
C GLY A 511 5.49 17.98 2.25
N TYR A 512 5.08 17.64 1.02
CA TYR A 512 5.63 18.24 -0.20
C TYR A 512 5.36 19.74 -0.22
N SER A 513 6.41 20.52 -0.50
CA SER A 513 6.38 21.98 -0.42
C SER A 513 7.44 22.58 -1.32
N LEU A 514 7.31 23.87 -1.65
CA LEU A 514 8.20 24.56 -2.57
C LEU A 514 8.89 25.73 -1.88
N GLY A 515 10.21 25.83 -2.03
CA GLY A 515 10.97 27.04 -1.73
C GLY A 515 11.21 27.88 -2.99
N THR A 516 11.80 29.04 -2.82
CA THR A 516 12.26 29.90 -3.94
C THR A 516 13.74 30.23 -3.84
N ASN A 517 14.38 29.87 -2.73
CA ASN A 517 15.79 30.12 -2.48
C ASN A 517 16.47 28.89 -1.84
N TYR A 518 17.67 28.57 -2.31
CA TYR A 518 18.52 27.50 -1.77
C TYR A 518 18.85 27.67 -0.28
N SER A 519 18.89 28.91 0.22
CA SER A 519 19.28 29.24 1.58
C SER A 519 18.22 28.93 2.61
N MET A 520 16.97 28.70 2.19
CA MET A 520 15.87 28.33 3.09
C MET A 520 16.17 26.99 3.78
N ILE A 521 15.76 26.85 5.04
CA ILE A 521 16.13 25.69 5.86
C ILE A 521 14.98 25.08 6.65
N PHE A 522 14.99 23.76 6.76
CA PHE A 522 14.38 23.04 7.87
C PHE A 522 15.38 22.96 9.02
N TYR A 523 15.10 23.71 10.07
CA TYR A 523 15.90 23.79 11.29
C TYR A 523 15.27 22.93 12.39
N GLN A 524 16.06 22.03 12.96
CA GLN A 524 15.73 21.31 14.17
C GLN A 524 16.18 22.14 15.37
N LEU A 525 15.23 22.52 16.23
CA LEU A 525 15.58 23.10 17.52
C LEU A 525 16.11 21.97 18.43
N PRO A 526 17.37 22.03 18.90
CA PRO A 526 17.91 21.01 19.80
C PRO A 526 17.13 20.98 21.11
N SER A 527 16.78 19.79 21.60
CA SER A 527 15.93 19.60 22.78
C SER A 527 16.61 19.86 24.14
N SER A 528 17.82 20.41 24.20
CA SER A 528 18.61 20.45 25.44
C SER A 528 18.13 21.53 26.42
N ASP A 529 17.92 21.15 27.70
CA ASP A 529 17.74 22.01 28.89
C ASP A 529 16.35 22.59 29.22
N MET A 530 15.31 21.75 29.26
CA MET A 530 14.21 21.99 30.21
C MET A 530 14.46 21.19 31.49
N LYS A 531 14.84 21.87 32.57
CA LYS A 531 15.00 21.28 33.91
C LYS A 531 13.79 20.38 34.26
N ASN A 532 14.09 19.12 34.59
CA ASN A 532 13.26 18.05 35.19
C ASN A 532 13.10 16.81 34.30
N ASP A 533 14.03 15.85 34.46
CA ASP A 533 13.90 14.37 34.41
C ASP A 533 12.80 13.68 33.57
N MET A 534 12.37 14.24 32.43
CA MET A 534 11.71 13.45 31.38
C MET A 534 12.17 13.84 29.98
N PRO A 535 12.67 12.88 29.17
CA PRO A 535 13.03 13.15 27.79
C PRO A 535 11.77 13.53 27.01
N ILE A 536 11.74 14.75 26.44
CA ILE A 536 10.76 15.10 25.41
C ILE A 536 11.09 14.23 24.19
N SER A 537 10.22 13.27 23.87
CA SER A 537 10.53 12.20 22.92
C SER A 537 10.58 12.62 21.44
N ASN A 538 10.21 13.87 21.10
CA ASN A 538 10.18 14.35 19.71
C ASN A 538 10.75 15.78 19.57
N PRO A 539 11.76 16.02 18.71
CA PRO A 539 12.28 17.36 18.42
C PRO A 539 11.28 18.21 17.64
N THR A 540 11.38 19.54 17.79
CA THR A 540 10.56 20.52 17.06
C THR A 540 11.31 21.04 15.84
N TYR A 541 10.62 21.17 14.71
CA TYR A 541 11.19 21.64 13.45
C TYR A 541 10.56 22.94 12.98
N PHE A 542 11.39 23.81 12.39
CA PHE A 542 11.00 25.11 11.88
C PHE A 542 11.50 25.31 10.46
N VAL A 543 10.76 26.07 9.65
CA VAL A 543 11.22 26.60 8.38
C VAL A 543 11.78 27.99 8.60
N GLY A 544 13.04 28.19 8.25
CA GLY A 544 13.76 29.46 8.40
C GLY A 544 14.10 30.12 7.07
N LEU A 545 14.46 31.40 7.17
CA LEU A 545 14.91 32.22 6.04
C LEU A 545 13.85 32.33 4.92
N ILE A 546 12.57 32.42 5.30
CA ILE A 546 11.52 32.95 4.44
C ILE A 546 11.70 34.48 4.43
N GLY A 547 11.47 35.15 3.31
CA GLY A 547 11.70 36.59 3.20
C GLY A 547 13.17 37.02 3.34
N GLY A 548 13.39 38.33 3.34
CA GLY A 548 14.69 38.95 3.61
C GLY A 548 15.79 38.71 2.56
N ILE A 549 16.95 39.35 2.77
CA ILE A 549 18.14 39.18 1.93
C ILE A 549 19.19 38.25 2.54
N GLN A 550 19.04 37.88 3.81
CA GLN A 550 20.06 37.12 4.53
C GLN A 550 20.37 35.80 3.81
N GLU A 551 21.62 35.58 3.47
CA GLU A 551 22.09 34.30 2.96
C GLU A 551 22.45 33.38 4.13
N ARG A 552 22.32 32.08 3.89
CA ARG A 552 22.93 31.10 4.78
C ARG A 552 24.43 31.05 4.48
N PHE A 553 25.24 31.55 5.40
CA PHE A 553 26.69 31.47 5.31
C PHE A 553 27.18 30.14 5.89
N PRO A 554 27.62 29.17 5.08
CA PRO A 554 28.54 28.15 5.57
C PRO A 554 29.88 28.85 5.82
N MET A 555 30.04 29.56 6.95
CA MET A 555 31.28 30.25 7.34
C MET A 555 32.45 29.25 7.31
N SER A 556 33.40 29.40 6.39
CA SER A 556 34.60 30.26 6.38
C SER A 556 35.78 29.67 7.16
N ASP A 557 36.83 29.37 6.39
CA ASP A 557 38.26 29.33 6.75
C ASP A 557 38.89 28.13 7.47
N THR A 558 38.12 27.14 7.92
CA THR A 558 38.71 25.82 8.26
C THR A 558 37.74 24.69 7.93
N GLN A 559 38.02 24.01 6.80
CA GLN A 559 37.36 22.82 6.24
C GLN A 559 36.07 23.05 5.44
N HIS A 560 36.16 22.73 4.14
CA HIS A 560 35.06 22.63 3.19
C HIS A 560 34.03 21.57 3.65
N MET A 561 33.01 21.97 4.42
CA MET A 561 31.97 21.03 4.90
C MET A 561 31.15 20.39 3.76
N PHE A 562 31.10 21.03 2.58
CA PHE A 562 30.43 20.51 1.39
C PHE A 562 31.29 20.70 0.16
N THR A 563 31.45 19.64 -0.64
CA THR A 563 32.23 19.64 -1.88
C THR A 563 31.41 20.02 -3.11
N ASN A 564 30.06 19.96 -3.02
CA ASN A 564 29.13 20.20 -4.12
C ASN A 564 28.09 21.30 -3.78
N LEU A 565 28.53 22.55 -3.66
CA LEU A 565 27.65 23.70 -3.38
C LEU A 565 26.87 24.15 -4.63
N ASN A 566 25.59 24.51 -4.47
CA ASN A 566 24.79 25.19 -5.51
C ASN A 566 24.00 26.35 -4.89
N ARG A 567 24.09 27.55 -5.46
CA ARG A 567 23.41 28.77 -4.97
C ARG A 567 22.20 29.17 -5.83
N SER A 568 21.69 28.27 -6.66
CA SER A 568 20.43 28.44 -7.39
C SER A 568 19.33 27.59 -6.76
N PRO A 569 18.05 27.97 -6.82
CA PRO A 569 17.55 29.31 -7.11
C PRO A 569 17.83 30.28 -5.95
N SER A 570 17.80 31.59 -6.19
CA SER A 570 18.28 32.61 -5.23
C SER A 570 17.32 33.80 -5.07
N GLU A 571 16.00 33.56 -5.08
CA GLU A 571 15.03 34.64 -4.88
C GLU A 571 15.17 35.28 -3.49
N ASN A 572 15.09 36.61 -3.42
CA ASN A 572 15.33 37.37 -2.19
C ASN A 572 14.13 38.25 -1.83
N ASN A 573 14.18 38.85 -0.64
CA ASN A 573 13.15 39.73 -0.13
C ASN A 573 11.78 39.03 -0.10
N GLN A 574 10.70 39.75 -0.43
CA GLN A 574 9.35 39.18 -0.47
C GLN A 574 9.17 38.07 -1.53
N MET A 575 10.07 37.99 -2.52
CA MET A 575 10.08 36.90 -3.51
C MET A 575 10.65 35.60 -2.94
N ARG A 576 11.35 35.66 -1.80
CA ARG A 576 11.80 34.49 -1.05
C ARG A 576 10.63 33.86 -0.28
N THR A 577 9.78 33.15 -1.00
CA THR A 577 8.56 32.52 -0.48
C THR A 577 8.72 31.03 -0.18
N PHE A 578 7.85 30.55 0.70
CA PHE A 578 7.64 29.15 1.02
C PHE A 578 6.19 28.76 0.71
N THR A 579 5.98 27.83 -0.22
CA THR A 579 4.64 27.37 -0.61
C THR A 579 4.33 26.01 0.01
N ILE A 580 3.17 25.92 0.65
CA ILE A 580 2.57 24.69 1.17
C ILE A 580 1.23 24.43 0.48
N TYR A 581 0.70 23.22 0.69
CA TYR A 581 -0.62 22.85 0.21
C TYR A 581 -1.46 22.36 1.38
N VAL A 582 -2.71 22.82 1.44
CA VAL A 582 -3.63 22.56 2.55
C VAL A 582 -4.88 21.89 1.99
N ASN A 583 -5.12 20.65 2.41
CA ASN A 583 -6.32 19.91 2.01
C ASN A 583 -7.49 20.25 2.95
N ALA A 584 -8.34 21.19 2.54
CA ALA A 584 -9.46 21.65 3.34
C ALA A 584 -10.69 20.74 3.16
N PRO A 585 -11.26 20.17 4.24
CA PRO A 585 -12.40 19.26 4.13
C PRO A 585 -13.70 19.97 3.72
N GLN A 586 -13.76 21.30 3.85
CA GLN A 586 -14.86 22.13 3.37
C GLN A 586 -14.34 23.53 3.00
N ALA A 587 -15.08 24.22 2.12
CA ALA A 587 -14.77 25.60 1.78
C ALA A 587 -15.16 26.53 2.95
N GLY A 588 -14.40 27.60 3.17
CA GLY A 588 -14.72 28.59 4.19
C GLY A 588 -13.54 29.46 4.62
N GLU A 589 -13.75 30.24 5.67
CA GLU A 589 -12.75 31.13 6.26
C GLU A 589 -12.03 30.42 7.42
N TYR A 590 -10.70 30.36 7.38
CA TYR A 590 -9.89 29.61 8.34
C TYR A 590 -8.96 30.53 9.14
N TYR A 591 -9.03 30.46 10.47
CA TYR A 591 -8.00 31.01 11.35
C TYR A 591 -6.71 30.20 11.23
N ILE A 592 -5.55 30.84 11.42
CA ILE A 592 -4.24 30.21 11.33
C ILE A 592 -3.54 30.37 12.68
N SER A 593 -3.02 29.27 13.21
CA SER A 593 -2.16 29.26 14.39
C SER A 593 -0.92 28.41 14.17
N GLY A 594 0.11 28.63 14.99
CA GLY A 594 1.37 27.92 14.86
C GLY A 594 2.40 28.34 15.89
N SER A 595 3.61 27.80 15.72
CA SER A 595 4.77 28.17 16.53
C SER A 595 5.79 28.93 15.71
N TYR A 596 6.61 29.74 16.37
CA TYR A 596 7.68 30.48 15.72
C TYR A 596 8.93 30.63 16.59
N LEU A 597 10.08 30.84 15.95
CA LEU A 597 11.30 31.34 16.59
C LEU A 597 11.64 32.72 16.04
N ASN A 598 11.90 33.67 16.93
CA ASN A 598 12.35 35.01 16.59
C ASN A 598 13.38 35.47 17.62
N GLY A 599 14.61 34.98 17.51
CA GLY A 599 15.71 35.43 18.36
C GLY A 599 16.44 36.64 17.77
N ASP A 600 16.93 37.52 18.64
CA ASP A 600 17.89 38.57 18.32
C ASP A 600 19.22 38.21 18.98
N ASN A 601 20.15 37.64 18.21
CA ASN A 601 21.50 37.36 18.70
C ASN A 601 22.47 38.34 18.02
N THR A 602 22.27 39.63 18.26
CA THR A 602 23.29 40.62 17.95
C THR A 602 24.16 40.83 19.19
N THR A 603 25.44 40.54 19.05
CA THR A 603 26.49 40.71 20.09
C THR A 603 26.68 42.16 20.57
N ASN A 604 25.92 43.12 20.03
CA ASN A 604 26.06 44.55 20.27
C ASN A 604 24.72 45.23 20.65
N GLY A 605 23.95 44.60 21.55
CA GLY A 605 22.78 45.19 22.19
C GLY A 605 21.48 44.51 21.80
N VAL A 606 20.73 44.08 22.81
CA VAL A 606 19.40 43.48 22.65
C VAL A 606 18.47 44.50 22.01
N ASN A 607 18.06 44.31 20.76
CA ASN A 607 16.94 45.05 20.19
C ASN A 607 15.65 44.34 20.57
N THR A 608 15.17 44.63 21.78
CA THR A 608 13.89 44.11 22.32
C THR A 608 12.68 44.45 21.45
N ASN A 609 12.84 45.31 20.44
CA ASN A 609 11.78 45.78 19.56
C ASN A 609 11.91 45.28 18.11
N LYS A 610 12.81 44.33 17.80
CA LYS A 610 12.90 43.76 16.44
C LYS A 610 11.64 42.94 16.12
N LYS A 611 10.69 43.58 15.44
CA LYS A 611 9.49 42.98 14.88
C LYS A 611 9.83 42.27 13.57
N ARG A 612 9.31 41.06 13.39
CA ARG A 612 9.37 40.34 12.12
C ARG A 612 7.96 40.01 11.66
N TYR A 613 7.74 40.01 10.36
CA TYR A 613 6.42 39.83 9.78
C TYR A 613 6.34 38.57 8.93
N LEU A 614 5.19 37.92 8.95
CA LEU A 614 4.88 36.77 8.11
C LEU A 614 3.52 36.99 7.46
N LYS A 615 3.45 36.80 6.14
CA LYS A 615 2.22 36.89 5.34
C LYS A 615 1.87 35.51 4.78
N PHE A 616 0.61 35.10 4.96
CA PHE A 616 -0.02 33.95 4.31
C PHE A 616 -0.95 34.46 3.20
N SER A 617 -0.87 33.87 2.00
CA SER A 617 -1.76 34.22 0.88
C SER A 617 -2.14 32.98 0.07
N THR A 618 -3.28 33.02 -0.60
CA THR A 618 -3.68 32.03 -1.63
C THR A 618 -3.49 32.55 -3.06
N SER A 619 -3.23 33.85 -3.25
CA SER A 619 -2.94 34.47 -4.54
C SER A 619 -1.45 34.64 -4.76
N GLU A 620 -1.03 34.53 -6.02
CA GLU A 620 0.32 34.86 -6.46
C GLU A 620 0.47 36.39 -6.48
N GLY A 621 1.35 36.92 -5.62
CA GLY A 621 1.52 38.37 -5.47
C GLY A 621 2.29 38.73 -4.21
N THR A 622 3.48 39.28 -4.38
CA THR A 622 4.34 39.72 -3.28
C THR A 622 4.06 41.17 -2.85
N GLY A 623 3.32 41.91 -3.67
CA GLY A 623 2.92 43.29 -3.39
C GLY A 623 1.96 43.44 -2.20
N THR A 624 1.91 44.65 -1.67
CA THR A 624 0.99 45.12 -0.62
C THR A 624 -0.45 45.32 -1.13
N THR A 625 -0.71 45.10 -2.42
CA THR A 625 -1.96 45.53 -3.09
C THR A 625 -3.03 44.46 -3.23
N ASP A 626 -2.70 43.16 -3.14
CA ASP A 626 -3.71 42.07 -3.19
C ASP A 626 -4.04 41.55 -1.79
N MET A 627 -4.74 42.39 -1.01
CA MET A 627 -5.15 42.07 0.36
C MET A 627 -6.41 41.18 0.45
N ASN A 628 -7.04 40.82 -0.68
CA ASN A 628 -8.38 40.22 -0.69
C ASN A 628 -8.45 38.83 0.00
N ASN A 629 -7.35 38.06 0.00
CA ASN A 629 -7.27 36.81 0.74
C ASN A 629 -5.87 36.55 1.32
N SER A 630 -5.40 37.47 2.16
CA SER A 630 -4.12 37.35 2.87
C SER A 630 -4.27 37.59 4.36
N VAL A 631 -3.52 36.84 5.17
CA VAL A 631 -3.42 37.00 6.62
C VAL A 631 -2.00 37.41 6.99
N GLN A 632 -1.85 38.39 7.86
CA GLN A 632 -0.56 38.93 8.29
C GLN A 632 -0.37 38.69 9.79
N PHE A 633 0.85 38.37 10.16
CA PHE A 633 1.27 38.07 11.52
C PHE A 633 2.53 38.85 11.87
N GLU A 634 2.52 39.52 13.02
CA GLU A 634 3.69 40.15 13.62
C GLU A 634 4.26 39.27 14.73
N ALA A 635 5.50 38.83 14.57
CA ALA A 635 6.26 38.11 15.58
C ALA A 635 7.12 39.07 16.40
N THR A 636 6.88 39.11 17.70
CA THR A 636 7.74 39.81 18.67
C THR A 636 9.05 39.04 18.88
N SER A 637 10.13 39.75 19.22
CA SER A 637 11.40 39.13 19.59
C SER A 637 11.24 38.30 20.88
N LEU A 638 11.86 37.12 20.94
CA LEU A 638 11.83 36.20 22.08
C LEU A 638 13.10 36.26 22.94
N MET A 639 13.96 37.26 22.70
CA MET A 639 15.29 37.47 23.32
C MET A 639 16.33 36.39 22.99
N ASN A 640 15.98 35.10 23.03
CA ASN A 640 16.89 33.98 22.77
C ASN A 640 16.34 33.04 21.67
N TRP A 641 17.24 32.34 20.97
CA TRP A 641 16.90 31.36 19.90
C TRP A 641 16.46 29.98 20.42
N ASP A 642 16.39 29.79 21.74
CA ASP A 642 15.94 28.56 22.42
C ASP A 642 14.46 28.61 22.84
N LYS A 643 13.83 29.78 22.79
CA LYS A 643 12.43 29.97 23.19
C LYS A 643 11.49 29.92 21.99
N VAL A 644 10.49 29.05 22.07
CA VAL A 644 9.42 28.93 21.07
C VAL A 644 8.26 29.85 21.43
N GLY A 645 7.86 30.71 20.50
CA GLY A 645 6.64 31.51 20.58
C GLY A 645 5.48 30.83 19.86
N THR A 646 4.26 31.29 20.12
CA THR A 646 3.03 30.83 19.46
C THR A 646 2.22 32.01 18.95
N PHE A 647 1.44 31.77 17.90
CA PHE A 647 0.48 32.73 17.37
C PHE A 647 -0.85 32.05 17.04
N ASP A 648 -1.93 32.83 17.11
CA ASP A 648 -3.26 32.42 16.69
C ASP A 648 -4.00 33.66 16.16
N THR A 649 -4.40 33.64 14.88
CA THR A 649 -5.07 34.78 14.24
C THR A 649 -6.50 34.96 14.72
N LYS A 650 -7.06 33.98 15.44
CA LYS A 650 -8.35 34.10 16.11
C LYS A 650 -8.31 35.09 17.28
N THR A 651 -7.19 35.13 18.00
CA THR A 651 -6.99 36.01 19.15
C THR A 651 -6.20 37.25 18.75
N THR A 652 -6.45 38.39 19.40
CA THR A 652 -5.62 39.60 19.24
C THR A 652 -4.42 39.62 20.19
N THR A 653 -4.23 38.56 20.95
CA THR A 653 -3.26 38.45 22.07
C THR A 653 -2.36 37.24 21.84
N LEU A 654 -1.04 37.44 21.93
CA LEU A 654 -0.04 36.38 21.92
C LEU A 654 0.00 35.69 23.30
N SER A 655 0.32 34.40 23.35
CA SER A 655 0.36 33.62 24.61
C SER A 655 1.46 34.07 25.59
N ASN A 656 2.37 34.97 25.18
CA ASN A 656 3.41 35.57 26.02
C ASN A 656 2.97 36.86 26.73
N GLY A 657 1.70 37.28 26.62
CA GLY A 657 1.15 38.44 27.33
C GLY A 657 1.51 39.81 26.72
N GLU A 658 2.24 39.85 25.60
CA GLU A 658 2.50 41.07 24.85
C GLU A 658 1.56 41.18 23.64
N THR A 659 0.74 42.24 23.64
CA THR A 659 -0.18 42.59 22.56
C THR A 659 0.60 43.13 21.36
N THR A 660 0.36 42.61 20.16
CA THR A 660 -0.37 43.34 19.11
C THR A 660 -0.42 42.54 17.80
N VAL A 661 -1.63 42.11 17.42
CA VAL A 661 -2.06 42.36 16.04
C VAL A 661 -2.11 43.89 15.95
N THR A 662 -1.04 44.53 15.46
CA THR A 662 -0.95 46.00 15.54
C THR A 662 -1.90 46.60 14.51
N ASP A 663 -2.98 47.18 15.04
CA ASP A 663 -3.89 48.07 14.33
C ASP A 663 -3.15 49.38 14.03
N SER A 664 -2.48 49.43 12.88
CA SER A 664 -2.09 50.69 12.26
C SER A 664 -2.44 50.62 10.79
N SER A 665 -3.61 51.16 10.47
CA SER A 665 -4.32 51.19 9.18
C SER A 665 -5.23 49.98 8.92
N THR A 666 -6.52 50.16 9.21
CA THR A 666 -7.69 49.58 8.53
C THR A 666 -7.54 48.15 7.94
N SER A 667 -8.19 47.19 8.61
CA SER A 667 -8.77 46.00 7.97
C SER A 667 -7.84 44.82 7.61
N MET A 668 -6.92 44.41 8.49
CA MET A 668 -6.20 43.14 8.27
C MET A 668 -7.11 41.93 8.53
N LYS A 669 -7.29 41.08 7.50
CA LYS A 669 -8.10 39.86 7.55
C LYS A 669 -7.49 38.86 8.54
N LYS A 670 -8.31 38.31 9.45
CA LYS A 670 -7.89 37.31 10.46
C LYS A 670 -7.94 35.87 9.95
N THR A 671 -8.65 35.67 8.85
CA THR A 671 -8.94 34.36 8.27
C THR A 671 -8.40 34.28 6.85
N LEU A 672 -8.04 33.08 6.44
CA LEU A 672 -7.69 32.76 5.06
C LEU A 672 -8.83 31.95 4.47
N LYS A 673 -9.39 32.41 3.35
CA LYS A 673 -10.42 31.68 2.62
C LYS A 673 -9.77 30.51 1.91
N LEU A 674 -10.27 29.31 2.17
CA LEU A 674 -9.86 28.08 1.49
C LEU A 674 -11.08 27.48 0.79
N GLU A 675 -10.87 26.92 -0.40
CA GLU A 675 -11.88 26.12 -1.10
C GLU A 675 -11.83 24.67 -0.60
N LYS A 676 -12.90 23.90 -0.81
CA LYS A 676 -12.88 22.47 -0.47
C LYS A 676 -11.85 21.74 -1.34
N GLY A 677 -11.02 20.91 -0.71
CA GLY A 677 -9.94 20.17 -1.35
C GLY A 677 -8.59 20.87 -1.20
N LEU A 678 -7.69 20.65 -2.16
CA LEU A 678 -6.31 21.11 -2.07
C LEU A 678 -6.18 22.60 -2.39
N ASN A 679 -5.58 23.38 -1.49
CA ASN A 679 -5.34 24.81 -1.63
C ASN A 679 -3.84 25.11 -1.59
N LYS A 680 -3.35 25.96 -2.51
CA LYS A 680 -1.99 26.51 -2.46
C LYS A 680 -1.95 27.66 -1.46
N VAL A 681 -1.01 27.63 -0.51
CA VAL A 681 -0.79 28.71 0.46
C VAL A 681 0.68 29.14 0.42
N ILE A 682 0.91 30.43 0.23
CA ILE A 682 2.23 31.04 0.06
C ILE A 682 2.56 31.82 1.33
N LEU A 683 3.67 31.46 1.96
CA LEU A 683 4.29 32.17 3.09
C LEU A 683 5.38 33.10 2.56
N SER A 684 5.37 34.35 3.00
CA SER A 684 6.32 35.39 2.56
C SER A 684 6.60 36.42 3.67
N GLY A 685 7.65 37.22 3.50
CA GLY A 685 7.92 38.39 4.34
C GLY A 685 7.16 39.64 3.91
N MET A 686 7.26 40.69 4.73
CA MET A 686 6.72 42.03 4.42
C MET A 686 7.86 43.04 4.31
N ASN A 687 7.69 44.04 3.44
CA ASN A 687 8.60 45.20 3.32
C ASN A 687 10.10 44.84 3.14
N ASN A 688 10.38 43.69 2.53
CA ASN A 688 11.74 43.14 2.34
C ASN A 688 12.47 42.73 3.63
N ASP A 689 11.80 42.70 4.78
CA ASP A 689 12.37 42.28 6.06
C ASP A 689 12.45 40.75 6.22
N ASP A 690 13.28 40.31 7.17
CA ASP A 690 13.39 38.91 7.57
C ASP A 690 12.11 38.42 8.26
N THR A 691 11.67 37.18 7.96
CA THR A 691 10.57 36.55 8.70
C THR A 691 11.05 35.92 10.02
N PRO A 692 10.14 35.62 10.96
CA PRO A 692 10.42 34.60 11.96
C PRO A 692 10.62 33.23 11.31
N TYR A 693 11.22 32.29 12.03
CA TYR A 693 11.22 30.87 11.66
C TYR A 693 9.87 30.28 12.08
N VAL A 694 9.28 29.42 11.25
CA VAL A 694 7.87 29.02 11.39
C VAL A 694 7.78 27.50 11.57
N GLY A 695 7.09 27.05 12.62
CA GLY A 695 6.82 25.63 12.86
C GLY A 695 5.54 25.16 12.20
N ASN A 696 5.06 23.98 12.59
CA ASN A 696 3.80 23.43 12.08
C ASN A 696 2.63 24.40 12.24
N LEU A 697 1.73 24.36 11.26
CA LEU A 697 0.60 25.29 11.15
C LEU A 697 -0.71 24.55 11.40
N THR A 698 -1.67 25.26 11.98
CA THR A 698 -3.02 24.76 12.22
C THR A 698 -4.02 25.72 11.59
N PHE A 699 -4.89 25.22 10.73
CA PHE A 699 -5.99 25.95 10.10
C PHE A 699 -7.30 25.53 10.76
N THR A 700 -7.99 26.45 11.41
CA THR A 700 -9.27 26.19 12.10
C THR A 700 -10.39 26.92 11.40
N LEU A 701 -11.40 26.18 10.92
CA LEU A 701 -12.55 26.79 10.26
C LEU A 701 -13.32 27.70 11.21
N GLU A 702 -13.64 28.89 10.74
CA GLU A 702 -14.54 29.83 11.40
C GLU A 702 -15.99 29.28 11.40
N THR A 703 -16.51 29.01 12.59
CA THR A 703 -17.91 28.61 12.77
C THR A 703 -18.80 29.85 12.74
N VAL A 704 -19.74 29.92 11.78
CA VAL A 704 -20.76 30.98 11.75
C VAL A 704 -21.68 30.79 12.97
N VAL A 705 -21.55 31.64 13.98
CA VAL A 705 -22.54 31.71 15.06
C VAL A 705 -23.72 32.50 14.50
N ASN A 706 -24.83 31.83 14.18
CA ASN A 706 -26.10 32.50 13.92
C ASN A 706 -26.50 33.24 15.20
N SER A 707 -26.24 34.55 15.22
CA SER A 707 -26.79 35.42 16.26
C SER A 707 -28.31 35.40 16.11
N GLY A 708 -28.99 34.96 17.16
CA GLY A 708 -30.42 34.73 17.18
C GLY A 708 -31.22 35.94 16.69
N SER A 709 -32.26 35.67 15.92
CA SER A 709 -33.33 36.60 15.59
C SER A 709 -33.87 37.21 16.88
N ASN A 710 -33.63 38.52 17.07
CA ASN A 710 -34.30 39.30 18.10
C ASN A 710 -35.81 39.33 17.79
N ASN A 711 -36.59 38.47 18.45
CA ASN A 711 -38.03 38.65 18.58
C ASN A 711 -38.27 39.93 19.39
N ARG A 712 -38.48 41.05 18.69
CA ARG A 712 -39.20 42.19 19.28
C ARG A 712 -40.69 41.83 19.30
N GLU A 713 -41.17 41.38 20.45
CA GLU A 713 -42.59 41.47 20.79
C GLU A 713 -43.02 42.93 20.72
N ALA A 714 -43.84 43.25 19.73
CA ALA A 714 -44.60 44.49 19.72
C ALA A 714 -45.79 44.33 20.68
N SER A 715 -45.64 44.88 21.89
CA SER A 715 -46.80 45.25 22.71
C SER A 715 -47.49 46.45 22.08
N ALA A 716 -48.72 46.27 21.60
CA ALA A 716 -49.63 47.36 21.27
C ALA A 716 -50.95 47.15 22.02
N LYS A 717 -51.24 48.12 22.90
CA LYS A 717 -52.59 48.49 23.31
C LYS A 717 -53.16 49.45 22.28
#